data_AF-A0A086KNS7-F1
#
_entry.id   AF-A0A086KNS7-F1
#
_cell.length_a   1.000
_cell.length_b   1.000
_cell.length_c   1.000
_cell.angle_alpha   90.00
_cell.angle_beta   90.00
_cell.angle_gamma   90.00
#
_symmetry.space_group_name_H-M   'P 1'
#
loop_
_entity.id
_entity.type
_entity.pdbx_description
1 polymer ?
#
loop_
_entity_poly.entity_id
_entity_poly.type
_entity_poly.pdbx_seq_one_letter_code
_entity_poly.pdbx_strand_id
1 'polypeptide(L)'
;YLANLETHVRKQLHDVLEVAKINAENWEVDKPREEWLRDYCAQVALVASQIIWTDEVSRCFEELEGGSENAMKDYKRVYDDRIEKLIRQVQQDLPTDLRVKIITLITIDVHARDVVESFITKKLTEASAFQWQSQLRFYWAQKPGEEKKTCLVRMCDWSTTYMYEYVGNCGRLVITPLTDRCYITLTQALNLIMGGAPAGPAGTGKTETTKDLSRAIGLPVFVFNCSDQMNYLSMAQIFMGLAQSGAWGCFDEFNRISIEVLSVVSTQVKSILDAIKEGKKRFQFMDEEIHLIPTCGFFITMNPGYAGRTELPENLKALFRSCAMIIPDVLFICENMLMSEGFINARALAHKFVTLYSLCSALLSKALHYDWGLRAVKAVLRQAGSLKRADTAVDEEMLLMRALRDFNIAKITTDDKPIFLRLIEDLFPGIQAPSKRDAQLWKAVTNVTKKQKLQAEEQFVLKCVQLHEILSVRHCLFVLGPPGCSKSCVWKTLNKALISLGQEAVFEALNPKAISSSELYGYMTPSKEWKDGAIAVVMRNMSKERGRFKSTQLHKWIVLDGDIDAEWIESMNTVMDDNKVLTLVSNERIPFTNTMRMLFEVADMKHASPATVSRGGVLFINENDVGWKPFLVSWRETLPDQIAQSQFYLLFSYYFEQNIDTFRKNFKFICPMNDIAFVESICCFIDAML
;
A
#
# COMPACT_ATOMS: atom_id res chain seq x y z
N TYR A 1 33.60 17.85 -1.86
CA TYR A 1 32.93 17.45 -0.60
C TYR A 1 31.93 16.32 -0.85
N LEU A 2 30.86 16.53 -1.64
CA LEU A 2 29.81 15.51 -1.86
C LEU A 2 30.35 14.15 -2.36
N ALA A 3 31.25 14.14 -3.35
CA ALA A 3 31.86 12.89 -3.83
C ALA A 3 32.69 12.16 -2.74
N ASN A 4 33.35 12.90 -1.85
CA ASN A 4 34.08 12.30 -0.72
C ASN A 4 33.12 11.74 0.32
N LEU A 5 31.98 12.41 0.55
CA LEU A 5 30.93 11.91 1.44
C LEU A 5 30.36 10.59 0.93
N GLU A 6 30.02 10.52 -0.36
CA GLU A 6 29.53 9.29 -1.01
C GLU A 6 30.53 8.13 -0.85
N THR A 7 31.81 8.38 -1.17
CA THR A 7 32.88 7.40 -1.00
C THR A 7 33.04 6.96 0.46
N HIS A 8 32.96 7.92 1.39
CA HIS A 8 33.04 7.64 2.82
C HIS A 8 31.87 6.78 3.31
N VAL A 9 30.64 7.08 2.89
CA VAL A 9 29.44 6.30 3.25
C VAL A 9 29.56 4.86 2.77
N ARG A 10 29.96 4.64 1.50
CA ARG A 10 30.19 3.28 0.96
C ARG A 10 31.24 2.51 1.77
N LYS A 11 32.37 3.16 2.09
CA LYS A 11 33.44 2.56 2.89
C LYS A 11 32.99 2.23 4.31
N GLN A 12 32.28 3.14 4.97
CA GLN A 12 31.75 2.89 6.32
C GLN A 12 30.75 1.73 6.32
N LEU A 13 29.84 1.66 5.33
CA LEU A 13 28.91 0.54 5.22
C LEU A 13 29.64 -0.79 5.00
N HIS A 14 30.69 -0.80 4.19
CA HIS A 14 31.55 -1.97 4.01
C HIS A 14 32.20 -2.40 5.33
N ASP A 15 32.92 -1.49 6.01
CA ASP A 15 33.68 -1.80 7.22
C ASP A 15 32.74 -2.24 8.36
N VAL A 16 31.58 -1.60 8.50
CA VAL A 16 30.56 -1.99 9.50
C VAL A 16 29.92 -3.34 9.15
N LEU A 17 29.69 -3.64 7.87
CA LEU A 17 29.18 -4.94 7.44
C LEU A 17 30.16 -6.08 7.73
N GLU A 18 31.46 -5.85 7.54
CA GLU A 18 32.50 -6.81 7.87
C GLU A 18 32.46 -7.20 9.36
N VAL A 19 32.41 -6.20 10.25
CA VAL A 19 32.30 -6.40 11.70
C VAL A 19 30.97 -7.09 12.07
N ALA A 20 29.85 -6.64 11.49
CA ALA A 20 28.54 -7.21 11.76
C ALA A 20 28.47 -8.69 11.39
N LYS A 21 29.03 -9.06 10.23
CA LYS A 21 29.09 -10.44 9.74
C LYS A 21 29.91 -11.32 10.68
N ILE A 22 31.07 -10.87 11.14
CA ILE A 22 31.92 -11.63 12.07
C ILE A 22 31.16 -11.90 13.37
N ASN A 23 30.51 -10.88 13.92
CA ASN A 23 29.71 -11.03 15.13
C ASN A 23 28.46 -11.90 14.93
N ALA A 24 27.94 -11.97 13.70
CA ALA A 24 26.80 -12.82 13.38
C ALA A 24 27.12 -14.32 13.36
N GLU A 25 28.38 -14.70 13.14
CA GLU A 25 28.81 -16.11 13.21
C GLU A 25 28.70 -16.70 14.63
N ASN A 26 28.63 -15.83 15.65
CA ASN A 26 28.59 -16.22 17.07
C ASN A 26 27.19 -16.06 17.70
N TRP A 27 26.11 -16.06 16.92
CA TRP A 27 24.74 -15.90 17.46
C TRP A 27 24.38 -16.91 18.54
N GLU A 28 24.94 -18.12 18.47
CA GLU A 28 24.64 -19.21 19.40
C GLU A 28 25.54 -19.22 20.66
N VAL A 29 26.64 -18.47 20.63
CA VAL A 29 27.68 -18.51 21.67
C VAL A 29 27.74 -17.21 22.48
N ASP A 30 27.73 -16.07 21.80
CA ASP A 30 27.97 -14.76 22.44
C ASP A 30 26.66 -13.98 22.65
N LYS A 31 25.99 -13.63 21.55
CA LYS A 31 24.84 -12.72 21.58
C LYS A 31 23.74 -13.22 20.64
N PRO A 32 22.55 -13.58 21.17
CA PRO A 32 21.43 -14.04 20.35
C PRO A 32 21.09 -13.06 19.23
N ARG A 33 20.66 -13.59 18.08
CA ARG A 33 20.37 -12.81 16.86
C ARG A 33 19.40 -11.65 17.12
N GLU A 34 18.41 -11.90 17.96
CA GLU A 34 17.35 -10.96 18.32
C GLU A 34 17.82 -9.79 19.22
N GLU A 35 19.00 -9.91 19.83
CA GLU A 35 19.69 -8.83 20.51
C GLU A 35 20.77 -8.20 19.64
N TRP A 36 21.54 -9.02 18.91
CA TRP A 36 22.58 -8.59 17.96
C TRP A 36 22.03 -7.61 16.91
N LEU A 37 20.80 -7.83 16.45
CA LEU A 37 20.16 -6.95 15.49
C LEU A 37 20.01 -5.51 16.02
N ARG A 38 20.08 -5.25 17.34
CA ARG A 38 19.95 -3.89 17.88
C ARG A 38 21.23 -3.06 17.70
N ASP A 39 22.37 -3.71 17.48
CA ASP A 39 23.67 -3.04 17.43
C ASP A 39 23.98 -2.42 16.06
N TYR A 40 23.27 -2.85 15.02
CA TYR A 40 23.52 -2.47 13.64
C TYR A 40 22.33 -1.78 13.00
N CYS A 41 22.54 -1.01 11.93
CA CYS A 41 21.44 -0.48 11.14
C CYS A 41 20.68 -1.61 10.42
N ALA A 42 19.46 -1.34 9.96
CA ALA A 42 18.61 -2.36 9.33
C ALA A 42 19.26 -3.00 8.09
N GLN A 43 19.84 -2.18 7.21
CA GLN A 43 20.50 -2.64 5.99
C GLN A 43 21.67 -3.59 6.27
N VAL A 44 22.57 -3.23 7.20
CA VAL A 44 23.73 -4.06 7.55
C VAL A 44 23.26 -5.39 8.16
N ALA A 45 22.32 -5.35 9.10
CA ALA A 45 21.84 -6.57 9.74
C ALA A 45 21.15 -7.52 8.76
N LEU A 46 20.44 -6.97 7.76
CA LEU A 46 19.81 -7.75 6.70
C LEU A 46 20.84 -8.43 5.82
N VAL A 47 21.81 -7.68 5.28
CA VAL A 47 22.83 -8.24 4.38
C VAL A 47 23.72 -9.25 5.12
N ALA A 48 24.12 -8.96 6.36
CA ALA A 48 24.87 -9.91 7.19
C ALA A 48 24.05 -11.20 7.42
N SER A 49 22.75 -11.09 7.73
CA SER A 49 21.89 -12.28 7.88
C SER A 49 21.80 -13.10 6.59
N GLN A 50 21.74 -12.45 5.41
CA GLN A 50 21.71 -13.14 4.12
C GLN A 50 23.04 -13.82 3.78
N ILE A 51 24.17 -13.24 4.18
CA ILE A 51 25.49 -13.88 4.07
C ILE A 51 25.54 -15.14 4.94
N ILE A 52 25.13 -15.04 6.21
CA ILE A 52 25.11 -16.18 7.13
C ILE A 52 24.18 -17.28 6.61
N TRP A 53 22.98 -16.94 6.16
CA TRP A 53 22.06 -17.91 5.55
C TRP A 53 22.68 -18.61 4.34
N THR A 54 23.38 -17.87 3.47
CA THR A 54 24.04 -18.44 2.28
C THR A 54 25.14 -19.43 2.69
N ASP A 55 25.95 -19.08 3.70
CA ASP A 55 27.03 -19.91 4.22
C ASP A 55 26.50 -21.17 4.92
N GLU A 56 25.53 -21.03 5.84
CA GLU A 56 24.92 -22.15 6.56
C GLU A 56 24.26 -23.15 5.60
N VAL A 57 23.51 -22.68 4.59
CA VAL A 57 22.91 -23.56 3.56
C VAL A 57 23.97 -24.22 2.69
N SER A 58 25.04 -23.50 2.34
CA SER A 58 26.19 -24.08 1.61
C SER A 58 26.86 -25.20 2.40
N ARG A 59 27.08 -25.02 3.71
CA ARG A 59 27.61 -26.06 4.61
C ARG A 59 26.67 -27.25 4.70
N CYS A 60 25.35 -27.05 4.74
CA CYS A 60 24.40 -28.15 4.69
C CYS A 60 24.51 -28.99 3.41
N PHE A 61 24.83 -28.38 2.25
CA PHE A 61 25.11 -29.14 1.03
C PHE A 61 26.41 -29.95 1.14
N GLU A 62 27.47 -29.38 1.72
CA GLU A 62 28.73 -30.09 1.97
C GLU A 62 28.53 -31.28 2.93
N GLU A 63 27.73 -31.11 3.98
CA GLU A 63 27.37 -32.19 4.92
C GLU A 63 26.52 -33.28 4.26
N LEU A 64 25.59 -32.91 3.37
CA LEU A 64 24.80 -33.86 2.58
C LEU A 64 25.70 -34.69 1.65
N GLU A 65 26.65 -34.06 0.97
CA GLU A 65 27.68 -34.75 0.17
C GLU A 65 28.57 -35.65 1.04
N GLY A 66 28.84 -35.23 2.28
CA GLY A 66 29.54 -36.00 3.31
C GLY A 66 28.72 -37.15 3.94
N GLY A 67 27.45 -37.33 3.56
CA GLY A 67 26.58 -38.42 3.99
C GLY A 67 25.58 -38.10 5.12
N SER A 68 25.47 -36.84 5.56
CA SER A 68 24.50 -36.40 6.58
C SER A 68 23.13 -36.11 5.96
N GLU A 69 22.29 -37.13 5.78
CA GLU A 69 20.98 -37.00 5.11
C GLU A 69 19.99 -36.04 5.79
N ASN A 70 20.19 -35.70 7.06
CA ASN A 70 19.29 -34.84 7.83
C ASN A 70 19.77 -33.39 7.98
N ALA A 71 20.95 -33.02 7.46
CA ALA A 71 21.55 -31.69 7.64
C ALA A 71 20.57 -30.53 7.35
N MET A 72 19.90 -30.55 6.19
CA MET A 72 18.90 -29.53 5.83
C MET A 72 17.67 -29.51 6.74
N LYS A 73 17.22 -30.66 7.24
CA LYS A 73 16.05 -30.75 8.14
C LYS A 73 16.38 -30.20 9.52
N ASP A 74 17.57 -30.49 10.03
CA ASP A 74 18.03 -30.00 11.32
C ASP A 74 18.28 -28.49 11.25
N TYR A 75 18.90 -28.01 10.16
CA TYR A 75 19.02 -26.58 9.91
C TYR A 75 17.66 -25.87 9.84
N LYS A 76 16.66 -26.44 9.15
CA LYS A 76 15.31 -25.88 9.11
C LYS A 76 14.73 -25.70 10.51
N ARG A 77 14.90 -26.67 11.42
CA ARG A 77 14.40 -26.56 12.81
C ARG A 77 15.04 -25.41 13.56
N VAL A 78 16.35 -25.22 13.41
CA VAL A 78 17.07 -24.08 14.00
C VAL A 78 16.56 -22.76 13.42
N TYR A 79 16.35 -22.71 12.11
CA TYR A 79 15.85 -21.52 11.43
C TYR A 79 14.41 -21.17 11.82
N ASP A 80 13.54 -22.17 12.00
CA ASP A 80 12.17 -22.00 12.50
C ASP A 80 12.16 -21.37 13.91
N ASP A 81 13.02 -21.85 14.83
CA ASP A 81 13.18 -21.27 16.17
C ASP A 81 13.68 -19.80 16.12
N ARG A 82 14.65 -19.51 15.25
CA ARG A 82 15.14 -18.14 15.02
C ARG A 82 14.01 -17.20 14.53
N ILE A 83 13.15 -17.67 13.61
CA ILE A 83 11.99 -16.89 13.13
C ILE A 83 10.97 -16.68 14.26
N GLU A 84 10.64 -17.73 15.02
CA GLU A 84 9.67 -17.64 16.11
C GLU A 84 10.09 -16.61 17.17
N LYS A 85 11.39 -16.56 17.53
CA LYS A 85 11.94 -15.56 18.43
C LYS A 85 11.75 -14.13 17.92
N LEU A 86 11.96 -13.90 16.61
CA LEU A 86 11.70 -12.59 15.99
C LEU A 86 10.20 -12.22 16.01
N ILE A 87 9.31 -13.18 15.71
CA ILE A 87 7.85 -12.96 15.77
C ILE A 87 7.42 -12.56 17.19
N ARG A 88 7.96 -13.24 18.21
CA ARG A 88 7.71 -12.92 19.63
C ARG A 88 8.21 -11.52 20.01
N GLN A 89 9.29 -11.03 19.42
CA GLN A 89 9.71 -9.65 19.62
C GLN A 89 8.72 -8.63 19.04
N VAL A 90 8.12 -8.91 17.88
CA VAL A 90 7.12 -8.01 17.27
C VAL A 90 5.88 -7.82 18.15
N GLN A 91 5.55 -8.82 18.98
CA GLN A 91 4.45 -8.75 19.94
C GLN A 91 4.71 -7.78 21.11
N GLN A 92 5.98 -7.39 21.33
CA GLN A 92 6.36 -6.46 22.39
C GLN A 92 6.15 -5.00 21.96
N ASP A 93 6.13 -4.09 22.95
CA ASP A 93 6.18 -2.67 22.64
C ASP A 93 7.60 -2.28 22.18
N LEU A 94 7.69 -1.80 20.95
CA LEU A 94 8.94 -1.52 20.26
C LEU A 94 8.88 -0.16 19.58
N PRO A 95 10.01 0.57 19.51
CA PRO A 95 10.16 1.71 18.62
C PRO A 95 9.81 1.36 17.17
N THR A 96 9.20 2.31 16.44
CA THR A 96 8.71 2.09 15.08
C THR A 96 9.82 1.66 14.12
N ASP A 97 11.01 2.24 14.23
CA ASP A 97 12.18 1.91 13.44
C ASP A 97 12.66 0.47 13.71
N LEU A 98 12.79 0.08 14.99
CA LEU A 98 13.19 -1.29 15.34
C LEU A 98 12.14 -2.31 14.88
N ARG A 99 10.84 -1.98 14.98
CA ARG A 99 9.75 -2.83 14.48
C ARG A 99 9.85 -3.03 12.98
N VAL A 100 10.03 -1.96 12.19
CA VAL A 100 10.19 -2.07 10.73
C VAL A 100 11.40 -2.93 10.36
N LYS A 101 12.48 -2.83 11.13
CA LYS A 101 13.67 -3.66 10.95
C LYS A 101 13.39 -5.14 11.20
N ILE A 102 12.72 -5.49 12.30
CA ILE A 102 12.39 -6.89 12.62
C ILE A 102 11.42 -7.47 11.60
N ILE A 103 10.38 -6.71 11.21
CA ILE A 103 9.44 -7.09 10.15
C ILE A 103 10.18 -7.41 8.85
N THR A 104 11.16 -6.56 8.49
CA THR A 104 11.98 -6.73 7.30
C THR A 104 12.79 -8.03 7.34
N LEU A 105 13.37 -8.37 8.49
CA LEU A 105 14.10 -9.63 8.68
C LEU A 105 13.15 -10.83 8.58
N ILE A 106 12.01 -10.81 9.28
CA ILE A 106 10.99 -11.88 9.21
C ILE A 106 10.55 -12.11 7.76
N THR A 107 10.31 -11.04 6.99
CA THR A 107 9.87 -11.16 5.60
C THR A 107 10.83 -11.98 4.74
N ILE A 108 12.14 -11.72 4.89
CA ILE A 108 13.19 -12.42 4.13
C ILE A 108 13.47 -13.80 4.71
N ASP A 109 13.42 -13.96 6.03
CA ASP A 109 13.65 -15.24 6.70
C ASP A 109 12.56 -16.26 6.37
N VAL A 110 11.29 -15.85 6.30
CA VAL A 110 10.19 -16.73 5.88
C VAL A 110 10.44 -17.26 4.46
N HIS A 111 10.87 -16.40 3.53
CA HIS A 111 11.27 -16.83 2.19
C HIS A 111 12.43 -17.84 2.23
N ALA A 112 13.48 -17.52 2.99
CA ALA A 112 14.64 -18.40 3.18
C ALA A 112 14.26 -19.79 3.74
N ARG A 113 13.37 -19.83 4.73
CA ARG A 113 12.81 -21.07 5.30
C ARG A 113 12.07 -21.89 4.24
N ASP A 114 11.21 -21.24 3.46
CA ASP A 114 10.37 -21.93 2.48
C ASP A 114 11.20 -22.47 1.30
N VAL A 115 12.29 -21.77 0.95
CA VAL A 115 13.31 -22.28 0.03
C VAL A 115 13.96 -23.56 0.57
N VAL A 116 14.38 -23.57 1.84
CA VAL A 116 14.96 -24.76 2.49
C VAL A 116 13.92 -25.91 2.58
N GLU A 117 12.66 -25.62 2.89
CA GLU A 117 11.57 -26.60 2.87
C GLU A 117 11.37 -27.19 1.46
N SER A 118 11.51 -26.36 0.42
CA SER A 118 11.50 -26.82 -0.98
C SER A 118 12.69 -27.76 -1.27
N PHE A 119 13.87 -27.48 -0.69
CA PHE A 119 15.06 -28.32 -0.87
C PHE A 119 14.88 -29.71 -0.26
N ILE A 120 14.31 -29.77 0.94
CA ILE A 120 13.97 -31.02 1.63
C ILE A 120 12.93 -31.80 0.83
N THR A 121 11.86 -31.14 0.38
CA THR A 121 10.76 -31.78 -0.35
C THR A 121 11.21 -32.35 -1.70
N LYS A 122 12.09 -31.61 -2.41
CA LYS A 122 12.65 -32.02 -3.71
C LYS A 122 13.89 -32.91 -3.58
N LYS A 123 14.36 -33.19 -2.35
CA LYS A 123 15.55 -33.99 -2.06
C LYS A 123 16.79 -33.51 -2.82
N LEU A 124 17.08 -32.23 -2.72
CA LEU A 124 18.26 -31.62 -3.33
C LEU A 124 19.53 -32.02 -2.57
N THR A 125 20.51 -32.57 -3.30
CA THR A 125 21.75 -33.11 -2.74
C THR A 125 23.00 -32.29 -3.09
N GLU A 126 22.96 -31.49 -4.15
CA GLU A 126 24.13 -30.79 -4.68
C GLU A 126 23.91 -29.27 -4.71
N ALA A 127 24.98 -28.51 -4.41
CA ALA A 127 24.98 -27.06 -4.56
C ALA A 127 24.97 -26.58 -6.03
N SER A 128 25.22 -27.49 -6.99
CA SER A 128 25.12 -27.22 -8.43
C SER A 128 23.68 -27.03 -8.91
N ALA A 129 22.70 -27.47 -8.12
CA ALA A 129 21.32 -27.57 -8.54
C ALA A 129 20.66 -26.20 -8.83
N PHE A 130 19.87 -26.16 -9.90
CA PHE A 130 19.21 -24.95 -10.37
C PHE A 130 18.39 -24.25 -9.28
N GLN A 131 17.68 -25.00 -8.43
CA GLN A 131 16.83 -24.44 -7.38
C GLN A 131 17.60 -23.64 -6.34
N TRP A 132 18.86 -23.99 -6.07
CA TRP A 132 19.77 -23.21 -5.24
C TRP A 132 20.41 -22.07 -6.03
N GLN A 133 20.87 -22.35 -7.25
CA GLN A 133 21.49 -21.35 -8.12
C GLN A 133 20.53 -20.20 -8.47
N SER A 134 19.23 -20.49 -8.56
CA SER A 134 18.17 -19.53 -8.86
C SER A 134 17.85 -18.59 -7.70
N GLN A 135 18.42 -18.80 -6.51
CA GLN A 135 18.24 -17.89 -5.37
C GLN A 135 19.26 -16.75 -5.43
N LEU A 136 18.87 -15.59 -4.90
CA LEU A 136 19.77 -14.47 -4.70
C LEU A 136 20.67 -14.75 -3.49
N ARG A 137 21.96 -14.99 -3.73
CA ARG A 137 22.93 -15.47 -2.71
C ARG A 137 24.02 -14.44 -2.48
N PHE A 138 24.49 -14.37 -1.23
CA PHE A 138 25.43 -13.35 -0.77
C PHE A 138 26.69 -14.02 -0.21
N TYR A 139 27.83 -13.72 -0.81
CA TYR A 139 29.12 -14.34 -0.47
C TYR A 139 30.09 -13.27 0.02
N TRP A 140 30.74 -13.51 1.17
CA TRP A 140 31.85 -12.66 1.60
C TRP A 140 33.17 -13.20 1.05
N ALA A 141 33.60 -12.70 -0.10
CA ALA A 141 34.71 -13.28 -0.86
C ALA A 141 35.69 -12.22 -1.37
N GLN A 142 36.93 -12.65 -1.59
CA GLN A 142 37.95 -11.81 -2.21
C GLN A 142 37.78 -11.86 -3.72
N LYS A 143 37.80 -10.69 -4.37
CA LYS A 143 37.84 -10.65 -5.84
C LYS A 143 39.26 -10.84 -6.36
N PRO A 144 39.42 -11.44 -7.55
CA PRO A 144 40.70 -11.47 -8.23
C PRO A 144 41.25 -10.04 -8.40
N GLY A 145 42.43 -9.77 -7.83
CA GLY A 145 43.11 -8.47 -7.93
C GLY A 145 42.74 -7.43 -6.85
N GLU A 146 41.86 -7.76 -5.90
CA GLU A 146 41.56 -6.89 -4.75
C GLU A 146 42.13 -7.50 -3.45
N GLU A 147 42.73 -6.69 -2.58
CA GLU A 147 43.28 -7.17 -1.30
C GLU A 147 42.20 -7.42 -0.23
N LYS A 148 41.10 -6.65 -0.27
CA LYS A 148 40.00 -6.77 0.69
C LYS A 148 38.92 -7.72 0.19
N LYS A 149 38.33 -8.49 1.11
CA LYS A 149 37.09 -9.23 0.86
C LYS A 149 35.93 -8.23 0.74
N THR A 150 34.93 -8.58 -0.07
CA THR A 150 33.71 -7.79 -0.26
C THR A 150 32.52 -8.73 -0.41
N CYS A 151 31.31 -8.20 -0.25
CA CYS A 151 30.08 -8.93 -0.52
C CYS A 151 29.85 -9.06 -2.03
N LEU A 152 29.81 -10.29 -2.51
CA LEU A 152 29.43 -10.66 -3.87
C LEU A 152 28.00 -11.19 -3.86
N VAL A 153 27.17 -10.67 -4.77
CA VAL A 153 25.80 -11.11 -4.98
C VAL A 153 25.74 -11.97 -6.24
N ARG A 154 25.18 -13.17 -6.13
CA ARG A 154 25.06 -14.12 -7.25
C ARG A 154 23.64 -14.62 -7.42
N MET A 155 23.21 -14.74 -8.66
CA MET A 155 21.92 -15.33 -9.03
C MET A 155 22.04 -15.94 -10.42
N CYS A 156 21.85 -17.26 -10.53
CA CYS A 156 22.22 -18.03 -11.72
C CYS A 156 23.65 -17.67 -12.17
N ASP A 157 23.84 -17.33 -13.45
CA ASP A 157 25.12 -16.94 -14.03
C ASP A 157 25.48 -15.47 -13.76
N TRP A 158 24.53 -14.68 -13.25
CA TRP A 158 24.76 -13.28 -12.97
C TRP A 158 25.48 -13.11 -11.63
N SER A 159 26.60 -12.38 -11.64
CA SER A 159 27.38 -12.05 -10.46
C SER A 159 27.73 -10.57 -10.44
N THR A 160 27.53 -9.93 -9.30
CA THR A 160 27.92 -8.53 -9.10
C THR A 160 28.47 -8.32 -7.69
N THR A 161 29.00 -7.13 -7.44
CA THR A 161 29.38 -6.71 -6.08
C THR A 161 28.20 -6.02 -5.44
N TYR A 162 28.02 -6.21 -4.14
CA TYR A 162 27.13 -5.32 -3.40
C TYR A 162 27.64 -3.88 -3.53
N MET A 163 26.77 -2.93 -3.84
CA MET A 163 27.19 -1.58 -4.25
C MET A 163 27.35 -0.60 -3.08
N TYR A 164 26.95 -1.00 -1.87
CA TYR A 164 27.10 -0.24 -0.63
C TYR A 164 26.46 1.16 -0.63
N GLU A 165 25.41 1.38 -1.43
CA GLU A 165 24.60 2.59 -1.30
C GLU A 165 23.70 2.49 -0.08
N TYR A 166 23.56 3.60 0.65
CA TYR A 166 22.71 3.61 1.83
C TYR A 166 21.23 3.62 1.43
N VAL A 167 20.57 2.49 1.64
CA VAL A 167 19.14 2.30 1.35
C VAL A 167 18.28 2.72 2.55
N GLY A 168 18.83 2.61 3.77
CA GLY A 168 18.13 2.89 5.01
C GLY A 168 17.19 1.77 5.49
N ASN A 169 16.35 2.07 6.47
CA ASN A 169 15.40 1.12 7.07
C ASN A 169 14.09 1.08 6.27
N CYS A 170 14.17 0.64 5.02
CA CYS A 170 13.00 0.42 4.19
C CYS A 170 12.52 -1.02 4.31
N GLY A 171 11.19 -1.22 4.35
CA GLY A 171 10.60 -2.55 4.30
C GLY A 171 10.97 -3.31 3.02
N ARG A 172 10.90 -4.64 3.10
CA ARG A 172 11.09 -5.55 1.96
C ARG A 172 9.77 -6.01 1.40
N LEU A 173 9.75 -6.30 0.10
CA LEU A 173 8.60 -6.95 -0.55
C LEU A 173 8.57 -8.43 -0.13
N VAL A 174 7.37 -8.97 0.11
CA VAL A 174 7.22 -10.41 0.29
C VAL A 174 7.58 -11.11 -1.02
N ILE A 175 8.61 -11.95 -0.96
CA ILE A 175 9.09 -12.71 -2.11
C ILE A 175 8.14 -13.90 -2.33
N THR A 176 7.69 -14.10 -3.56
CA THR A 176 6.81 -15.19 -4.01
C THR A 176 7.44 -15.87 -5.22
N PRO A 177 6.97 -17.06 -5.63
CA PRO A 177 7.43 -17.71 -6.87
C PRO A 177 7.26 -16.83 -8.13
N LEU A 178 6.35 -15.85 -8.11
CA LEU A 178 6.22 -14.88 -9.20
C LEU A 178 7.35 -13.86 -9.19
N THR A 179 7.69 -13.30 -8.03
CA THR A 179 8.76 -12.30 -7.91
C THR A 179 10.13 -12.93 -8.05
N ASP A 180 10.34 -14.19 -7.63
CA ASP A 180 11.58 -14.93 -7.89
C ASP A 180 11.84 -15.09 -9.38
N ARG A 181 10.82 -15.51 -10.15
CA ARG A 181 10.93 -15.59 -11.61
C ARG A 181 11.24 -14.22 -12.22
N CYS A 182 10.67 -13.15 -11.65
CA CYS A 182 10.99 -11.80 -12.08
C CYS A 182 12.46 -11.46 -11.77
N TYR A 183 12.95 -11.71 -10.56
CA TYR A 183 14.36 -11.54 -10.20
C TYR A 183 15.30 -12.28 -11.16
N ILE A 184 15.06 -13.57 -11.42
CA ILE A 184 15.85 -14.37 -12.39
C ILE A 184 15.84 -13.72 -13.77
N THR A 185 14.67 -13.26 -14.23
CA THR A 185 14.54 -12.65 -15.56
C THR A 185 15.29 -11.32 -15.63
N LEU A 186 15.19 -10.50 -14.59
CA LEU A 186 15.85 -9.19 -14.52
C LEU A 186 17.37 -9.33 -14.40
N THR A 187 17.88 -10.23 -13.54
CA THR A 187 19.32 -10.47 -13.43
C THR A 187 19.90 -11.09 -14.70
N GLN A 188 19.17 -11.98 -15.37
CA GLN A 188 19.58 -12.48 -16.68
C GLN A 188 19.59 -11.39 -17.75
N ALA A 189 18.63 -10.45 -17.72
CA ALA A 189 18.63 -9.31 -18.63
C ALA A 189 19.88 -8.44 -18.42
N LEU A 190 20.26 -8.18 -17.17
CA LEU A 190 21.48 -7.45 -16.82
C LEU A 190 22.74 -8.20 -17.28
N ASN A 191 22.78 -9.52 -17.11
CA ASN A 191 23.89 -10.35 -17.60
C ASN A 191 24.07 -10.27 -19.13
N LEU A 192 22.96 -10.10 -19.86
CA LEU A 192 22.94 -9.93 -21.31
C LEU A 192 23.07 -8.47 -21.76
N ILE A 193 23.24 -7.54 -20.82
CA ILE A 193 23.30 -6.08 -21.07
C ILE A 193 22.04 -5.64 -21.85
N MET A 194 20.88 -5.99 -21.30
CA MET A 194 19.55 -5.64 -21.78
C MET A 194 18.75 -4.99 -20.64
N GLY A 195 17.70 -4.24 -21.00
CA GLY A 195 16.74 -3.76 -20.02
C GLY A 195 15.76 -4.87 -19.58
N GLY A 196 15.02 -4.64 -18.49
CA GLY A 196 13.95 -5.53 -18.03
C GLY A 196 12.56 -4.95 -18.26
N ALA A 197 11.59 -5.76 -18.70
CA ALA A 197 10.22 -5.33 -18.94
C ALA A 197 9.17 -6.19 -18.18
N PRO A 198 9.00 -6.02 -16.85
CA PRO A 198 7.87 -6.59 -16.14
C PRO A 198 6.53 -6.08 -16.68
N ALA A 199 5.63 -6.98 -17.08
CA ALA A 199 4.35 -6.66 -17.69
C ALA A 199 3.20 -7.48 -17.08
N GLY A 200 2.06 -6.85 -16.82
CA GLY A 200 0.89 -7.53 -16.25
C GLY A 200 -0.12 -6.55 -15.65
N PRO A 201 -1.23 -7.05 -15.07
CA PRO A 201 -2.28 -6.19 -14.49
C PRO A 201 -1.78 -5.24 -13.39
N ALA A 202 -2.55 -4.19 -13.10
CA ALA A 202 -2.25 -3.29 -11.99
C ALA A 202 -2.27 -4.04 -10.64
N GLY A 203 -1.39 -3.67 -9.71
CA GLY A 203 -1.34 -4.27 -8.38
C GLY A 203 -0.60 -5.62 -8.27
N THR A 204 0.04 -6.10 -9.35
CA THR A 204 0.81 -7.36 -9.34
C THR A 204 2.26 -7.22 -8.87
N GLY A 205 2.66 -6.06 -8.37
CA GLY A 205 3.99 -5.85 -7.77
C GLY A 205 5.14 -5.56 -8.74
N LYS A 206 4.88 -5.22 -10.02
CA LYS A 206 5.91 -4.93 -11.05
C LYS A 206 7.00 -3.96 -10.60
N THR A 207 6.59 -2.74 -10.28
CA THR A 207 7.51 -1.65 -9.88
C THR A 207 8.19 -1.96 -8.55
N GLU A 208 7.46 -2.55 -7.60
CA GLU A 208 8.00 -2.91 -6.29
C GLU A 208 9.02 -4.05 -6.38
N THR A 209 8.86 -4.99 -7.31
CA THR A 209 9.83 -6.08 -7.52
C THR A 209 11.16 -5.54 -8.04
N THR A 210 11.14 -4.62 -9.02
CA THR A 210 12.35 -3.94 -9.49
C THR A 210 13.03 -3.13 -8.39
N LYS A 211 12.23 -2.42 -7.57
CA LYS A 211 12.77 -1.66 -6.42
C LYS A 211 13.41 -2.58 -5.39
N ASP A 212 12.75 -3.67 -5.06
CA ASP A 212 13.21 -4.62 -4.06
C ASP A 212 14.54 -5.30 -4.48
N LEU A 213 14.68 -5.62 -5.78
CA LEU A 213 15.92 -6.15 -6.34
C LEU A 213 17.07 -5.14 -6.25
N SER A 214 16.86 -3.87 -6.64
CA SER A 214 17.91 -2.85 -6.55
C SER A 214 18.35 -2.62 -5.10
N ARG A 215 17.41 -2.62 -4.16
CA ARG A 215 17.70 -2.52 -2.73
C ARG A 215 18.49 -3.72 -2.22
N ALA A 216 18.23 -4.92 -2.74
CA ALA A 216 18.93 -6.14 -2.35
C ALA A 216 20.42 -6.09 -2.73
N ILE A 217 20.77 -5.37 -3.78
CA ILE A 217 22.15 -5.20 -4.25
C ILE A 217 22.80 -3.90 -3.76
N GLY A 218 22.05 -3.10 -2.98
CA GLY A 218 22.52 -1.83 -2.42
C GLY A 218 22.77 -0.78 -3.49
N LEU A 219 21.87 -0.64 -4.47
CA LEU A 219 21.98 0.29 -5.60
C LEU A 219 20.71 1.17 -5.73
N PRO A 220 20.82 2.49 -5.99
CA PRO A 220 19.68 3.39 -6.11
C PRO A 220 18.86 3.13 -7.36
N VAL A 221 17.54 3.13 -7.19
CA VAL A 221 16.56 3.06 -8.29
C VAL A 221 15.67 4.28 -8.27
N PHE A 222 15.61 4.98 -9.39
CA PHE A 222 14.74 6.12 -9.60
C PHE A 222 13.50 5.67 -10.36
N VAL A 223 12.34 5.90 -9.77
CA VAL A 223 11.05 5.53 -10.38
C VAL A 223 10.42 6.76 -11.00
N PHE A 224 10.18 6.69 -12.30
CA PHE A 224 9.57 7.74 -13.10
C PHE A 224 8.19 7.29 -13.54
N ASN A 225 7.14 8.01 -13.16
CA ASN A 225 5.80 7.75 -13.65
C ASN A 225 5.64 8.39 -15.04
N CYS A 226 5.44 7.57 -16.07
CA CYS A 226 5.37 8.04 -17.45
C CYS A 226 3.98 8.58 -17.79
N SER A 227 3.96 9.66 -18.57
CA SER A 227 2.75 10.27 -19.13
C SER A 227 2.91 10.48 -20.63
N ASP A 228 1.79 10.78 -21.29
CA ASP A 228 1.71 11.17 -22.70
C ASP A 228 2.40 12.52 -22.99
N GLN A 229 2.60 13.36 -21.97
CA GLN A 229 3.28 14.65 -22.05
C GLN A 229 4.82 14.56 -22.02
N MET A 230 5.39 13.37 -21.83
CA MET A 230 6.85 13.18 -21.78
C MET A 230 7.50 13.40 -23.16
N ASN A 231 8.54 14.25 -23.20
CA ASN A 231 9.31 14.53 -24.42
C ASN A 231 10.61 13.71 -24.47
N TYR A 232 11.10 13.39 -25.67
CA TYR A 232 12.34 12.63 -25.90
C TYR A 232 13.59 13.34 -25.34
N LEU A 233 13.59 14.69 -25.27
CA LEU A 233 14.67 15.46 -24.66
C LEU A 233 14.73 15.29 -23.14
N SER A 234 13.57 15.30 -22.48
CA SER A 234 13.48 15.05 -21.04
C SER A 234 13.93 13.62 -20.71
N MET A 235 13.53 12.64 -21.53
CA MET A 235 13.99 11.26 -21.40
C MET A 235 15.51 11.13 -21.60
N ALA A 236 16.07 11.83 -22.61
CA ALA A 236 17.52 11.86 -22.83
C ALA A 236 18.27 12.37 -21.59
N GLN A 237 17.81 13.45 -20.97
CA GLN A 237 18.41 13.99 -19.73
C GLN A 237 18.37 13.00 -18.58
N ILE A 238 17.25 12.28 -18.41
CA ILE A 238 17.13 11.22 -17.40
C ILE A 238 18.14 10.10 -17.69
N PHE A 239 18.22 9.62 -18.93
CA PHE A 239 19.16 8.57 -19.31
C PHE A 239 20.62 8.98 -19.16
N MET A 240 20.97 10.24 -19.49
CA MET A 240 22.30 10.80 -19.24
C MET A 240 22.65 10.79 -17.75
N GLY A 241 21.69 11.17 -16.89
CA GLY A 241 21.87 11.14 -15.44
C GLY A 241 22.07 9.72 -14.90
N LEU A 242 21.28 8.75 -15.39
CA LEU A 242 21.39 7.34 -14.99
C LEU A 242 22.71 6.71 -15.46
N ALA A 243 23.14 6.98 -16.70
CA ALA A 243 24.39 6.45 -17.25
C ALA A 243 25.64 6.95 -16.51
N GLN A 244 25.65 8.24 -16.14
CA GLN A 244 26.78 8.86 -15.43
C GLN A 244 26.81 8.53 -13.93
N SER A 245 25.66 8.22 -13.32
CA SER A 245 25.57 7.84 -11.91
C SER A 245 25.66 6.33 -11.68
N GLY A 246 25.46 5.51 -12.71
CA GLY A 246 25.42 4.06 -12.56
C GLY A 246 24.16 3.55 -11.85
N ALA A 247 23.13 4.40 -11.71
CA ALA A 247 21.87 4.07 -11.05
C ALA A 247 20.88 3.34 -11.96
N TRP A 248 19.84 2.76 -11.37
CA TRP A 248 18.75 2.14 -12.11
C TRP A 248 17.60 3.11 -12.34
N GLY A 249 17.00 3.05 -13.54
CA GLY A 249 15.76 3.74 -13.87
C GLY A 249 14.62 2.74 -14.01
N CYS A 250 13.54 2.92 -13.25
CA CYS A 250 12.30 2.18 -13.43
C CYS A 250 11.22 3.12 -13.97
N PHE A 251 10.86 2.95 -15.23
CA PHE A 251 9.86 3.75 -15.92
C PHE A 251 8.50 3.07 -15.76
N ASP A 252 7.73 3.57 -14.80
CA ASP A 252 6.40 3.07 -14.48
C ASP A 252 5.41 3.53 -15.54
N GLU A 253 4.49 2.65 -15.94
CA GLU A 253 3.46 2.99 -16.92
C GLU A 253 4.02 3.42 -18.29
N PHE A 254 5.16 2.86 -18.69
CA PHE A 254 5.94 3.30 -19.85
C PHE A 254 5.16 3.32 -21.18
N ASN A 255 4.13 2.47 -21.29
CA ASN A 255 3.20 2.42 -22.41
C ASN A 255 2.16 3.57 -22.44
N ARG A 256 2.30 4.62 -21.62
CA ARG A 256 1.58 5.91 -21.76
C ARG A 256 2.29 6.91 -22.68
N ILE A 257 3.56 6.68 -23.00
CA ILE A 257 4.33 7.55 -23.88
C ILE A 257 3.84 7.37 -25.32
N SER A 258 3.82 8.47 -26.08
CA SER A 258 3.46 8.44 -27.50
C SER A 258 4.45 7.60 -28.32
N ILE A 259 3.95 6.96 -29.37
CA ILE A 259 4.75 6.05 -30.23
C ILE A 259 5.92 6.79 -30.90
N GLU A 260 5.72 8.07 -31.26
CA GLU A 260 6.74 8.93 -31.85
C GLU A 260 7.94 9.13 -30.92
N VAL A 261 7.66 9.41 -29.63
CA VAL A 261 8.71 9.59 -28.62
C VAL A 261 9.39 8.25 -28.31
N LEU A 262 8.63 7.16 -28.18
CA LEU A 262 9.17 5.81 -27.94
C LEU A 262 10.16 5.36 -29.02
N SER A 263 9.93 5.77 -30.27
CA SER A 263 10.82 5.45 -31.39
C SER A 263 12.20 6.10 -31.24
N VAL A 264 12.26 7.35 -30.77
CA VAL A 264 13.53 8.05 -30.47
C VAL A 264 14.20 7.48 -29.22
N VAL A 265 13.41 7.19 -28.18
CA VAL A 265 13.88 6.57 -26.93
C VAL A 265 14.57 5.22 -27.18
N SER A 266 14.10 4.44 -28.17
CA SER A 266 14.76 3.19 -28.57
C SER A 266 16.21 3.41 -29.00
N THR A 267 16.50 4.47 -29.75
CA THR A 267 17.87 4.79 -30.18
C THR A 267 18.73 5.24 -29.00
N GLN A 268 18.15 6.03 -28.09
CA GLN A 268 18.84 6.48 -26.87
C GLN A 268 19.24 5.31 -25.98
N VAL A 269 18.29 4.44 -25.61
CA VAL A 269 18.57 3.28 -24.76
C VAL A 269 19.59 2.35 -25.43
N LYS A 270 19.44 2.10 -26.75
CA LYS A 270 20.35 1.26 -27.51
C LYS A 270 21.79 1.79 -27.48
N SER A 271 21.99 3.09 -27.71
CA SER A 271 23.30 3.73 -27.67
C SER A 271 24.04 3.49 -26.35
N ILE A 272 23.32 3.56 -25.22
CA ILE A 272 23.90 3.29 -23.89
C ILE A 272 24.24 1.80 -23.74
N LEU A 273 23.31 0.91 -24.07
CA LEU A 273 23.53 -0.54 -23.94
C LEU A 273 24.69 -1.03 -24.81
N ASP A 274 24.83 -0.51 -26.03
CA ASP A 274 25.94 -0.85 -26.93
C ASP A 274 27.28 -0.33 -26.37
N ALA A 275 27.31 0.88 -25.79
CA ALA A 275 28.50 1.39 -25.13
C ALA A 275 28.92 0.55 -23.90
N ILE A 276 27.96 0.02 -23.14
CA ILE A 276 28.24 -0.91 -22.03
C ILE A 276 28.80 -2.24 -22.56
N LYS A 277 28.20 -2.80 -23.62
CA LYS A 277 28.68 -4.04 -24.28
C LYS A 277 30.11 -3.91 -24.79
N GLU A 278 30.46 -2.75 -25.32
CA GLU A 278 31.81 -2.44 -25.80
C GLU A 278 32.80 -2.12 -24.68
N GLY A 279 32.37 -2.05 -23.42
CA GLY A 279 33.23 -1.74 -22.28
C GLY A 279 33.75 -0.30 -22.27
N LYS A 280 33.04 0.64 -22.91
CA LYS A 280 33.44 2.05 -22.99
C LYS A 280 33.30 2.74 -21.63
N LYS A 281 34.27 3.59 -21.28
CA LYS A 281 34.21 4.47 -20.08
C LYS A 281 33.60 5.84 -20.38
N ARG A 282 33.66 6.27 -21.64
CA ARG A 282 33.08 7.49 -22.18
C ARG A 282 32.52 7.17 -23.56
N PHE A 283 31.41 7.78 -23.92
CA PHE A 283 30.79 7.59 -25.23
C PHE A 283 29.99 8.83 -25.62
N GLN A 284 29.79 9.00 -26.93
CA GLN A 284 28.93 10.04 -27.48
C GLN A 284 27.48 9.64 -27.29
N PHE A 285 26.73 10.41 -26.52
CA PHE A 285 25.29 10.26 -26.33
C PHE A 285 24.59 11.53 -26.78
N MET A 286 23.73 11.43 -27.79
CA MET A 286 23.22 12.61 -28.50
C MET A 286 24.39 13.47 -28.99
N ASP A 287 24.41 14.77 -28.69
CA ASP A 287 25.45 15.71 -29.11
C ASP A 287 26.55 15.94 -28.05
N GLU A 288 26.58 15.14 -26.97
CA GLU A 288 27.56 15.29 -25.88
C GLU A 288 28.35 13.99 -25.60
N GLU A 289 29.62 14.12 -25.21
CA GLU A 289 30.43 13.00 -24.74
C GLU A 289 30.30 12.87 -23.21
N ILE A 290 29.71 11.78 -22.74
CA ILE A 290 29.42 11.56 -21.31
C ILE A 290 30.22 10.40 -20.73
N HIS A 291 30.42 10.43 -19.40
CA HIS A 291 30.97 9.29 -18.66
C HIS A 291 29.93 8.17 -18.53
N LEU A 292 30.39 6.92 -18.54
CA LEU A 292 29.54 5.74 -18.40
C LEU A 292 30.00 4.89 -17.22
N ILE A 293 29.07 4.63 -16.29
CA ILE A 293 29.22 3.66 -15.21
C ILE A 293 28.41 2.41 -15.59
N PRO A 294 29.06 1.24 -15.83
CA PRO A 294 28.39 0.04 -16.35
C PRO A 294 27.28 -0.56 -15.47
N THR A 295 27.13 -0.10 -14.23
CA THR A 295 26.09 -0.58 -13.31
C THR A 295 24.69 -0.04 -13.63
N CYS A 296 24.59 0.94 -14.53
CA CYS A 296 23.30 1.53 -14.90
C CYS A 296 22.38 0.48 -15.56
N GLY A 297 21.08 0.57 -15.27
CA GLY A 297 20.08 -0.41 -15.69
C GLY A 297 18.74 0.26 -15.99
N PHE A 298 18.08 -0.22 -17.05
CA PHE A 298 16.81 0.35 -17.51
C PHE A 298 15.70 -0.69 -17.37
N PHE A 299 14.65 -0.34 -16.63
CA PHE A 299 13.50 -1.20 -16.38
C PHE A 299 12.23 -0.45 -16.75
N ILE A 300 11.31 -1.13 -17.43
CA ILE A 300 10.03 -0.56 -17.83
C ILE A 300 8.90 -1.43 -17.26
N THR A 301 7.83 -0.81 -16.78
CA THR A 301 6.63 -1.55 -16.38
C THR A 301 5.48 -1.24 -17.33
N MET A 302 4.67 -2.26 -17.60
CA MET A 302 3.53 -2.13 -18.50
C MET A 302 2.27 -2.75 -17.89
N ASN A 303 1.14 -2.09 -18.15
CA ASN A 303 -0.20 -2.61 -17.93
C ASN A 303 -0.84 -2.89 -19.32
N PRO A 304 -0.73 -4.11 -19.86
CA PRO A 304 -1.36 -4.44 -21.15
C PRO A 304 -2.89 -4.39 -21.06
N GLY A 305 -3.56 -3.99 -22.14
CA GLY A 305 -5.03 -4.07 -22.27
C GLY A 305 -5.83 -2.97 -21.57
N TYR A 306 -5.17 -1.97 -20.96
CA TYR A 306 -5.83 -0.79 -20.41
C TYR A 306 -6.06 0.28 -21.49
N ALA A 307 -7.18 1.01 -21.41
CA ALA A 307 -7.49 2.09 -22.34
C ALA A 307 -6.42 3.21 -22.27
N GLY A 308 -6.10 3.80 -23.43
CA GLY A 308 -5.09 4.87 -23.53
C GLY A 308 -3.63 4.38 -23.44
N ARG A 309 -3.36 3.10 -23.72
CA ARG A 309 -2.01 2.53 -23.72
C ARG A 309 -1.57 2.13 -25.12
N THR A 310 -0.32 2.43 -25.44
CA THR A 310 0.31 2.12 -26.74
C THR A 310 1.02 0.77 -26.69
N GLU A 311 1.07 0.08 -27.82
CA GLU A 311 2.00 -1.05 -27.95
C GLU A 311 3.42 -0.53 -28.16
N LEU A 312 4.40 -1.20 -27.55
CA LEU A 312 5.80 -0.82 -27.74
C LEU A 312 6.26 -1.15 -29.18
N PRO A 313 7.04 -0.26 -29.81
CA PRO A 313 7.72 -0.55 -31.07
C PRO A 313 8.62 -1.80 -30.98
N GLU A 314 8.72 -2.58 -32.06
CA GLU A 314 9.50 -3.84 -32.08
C GLU A 314 11.00 -3.64 -31.82
N ASN A 315 11.58 -2.57 -32.37
CA ASN A 315 12.96 -2.14 -32.10
C ASN A 315 13.20 -1.86 -30.61
N LEU A 316 12.20 -1.32 -29.91
CA LEU A 316 12.28 -1.07 -28.48
C LEU A 316 12.10 -2.36 -27.69
N LYS A 317 11.12 -3.20 -28.04
CA LYS A 317 10.92 -4.52 -27.41
C LYS A 317 12.19 -5.36 -27.44
N ALA A 318 12.95 -5.32 -28.54
CA ALA A 318 14.21 -6.06 -28.67
C ALA A 318 15.30 -5.65 -27.65
N LEU A 319 15.21 -4.47 -27.04
CA LEU A 319 16.17 -4.00 -26.03
C LEU A 319 15.82 -4.48 -24.61
N PHE A 320 14.61 -5.01 -24.40
CA PHE A 320 14.13 -5.39 -23.09
C PHE A 320 13.72 -6.86 -23.02
N ARG A 321 14.09 -7.54 -21.93
CA ARG A 321 13.61 -8.88 -21.63
C ARG A 321 12.28 -8.81 -20.91
N SER A 322 11.21 -9.34 -21.53
CA SER A 322 9.87 -9.34 -20.96
C SER A 322 9.71 -10.34 -19.80
N CYS A 323 8.95 -9.96 -18.77
CA CYS A 323 8.57 -10.83 -17.66
C CYS A 323 7.07 -10.69 -17.36
N ALA A 324 6.31 -11.77 -17.49
CA ALA A 324 4.86 -11.74 -17.23
C ALA A 324 4.54 -11.84 -15.73
N MET A 325 3.96 -10.78 -15.17
CA MET A 325 3.53 -10.66 -13.77
C MET A 325 2.01 -10.65 -13.65
N ILE A 326 1.39 -11.83 -13.78
CA ILE A 326 -0.07 -11.97 -13.96
C ILE A 326 -0.83 -12.09 -12.64
N ILE A 327 -0.60 -13.13 -11.83
CA ILE A 327 -1.36 -13.39 -10.60
C ILE A 327 -0.38 -13.66 -9.45
N PRO A 328 -0.33 -12.79 -8.42
CA PRO A 328 0.48 -13.02 -7.24
C PRO A 328 -0.15 -14.08 -6.34
N ASP A 329 0.68 -14.80 -5.58
CA ASP A 329 0.22 -15.77 -4.59
C ASP A 329 -0.24 -15.05 -3.31
N VAL A 330 -1.54 -14.80 -3.21
CA VAL A 330 -2.14 -14.07 -2.08
C VAL A 330 -2.02 -14.86 -0.77
N LEU A 331 -2.01 -16.19 -0.84
CA LEU A 331 -1.89 -17.05 0.35
C LEU A 331 -0.52 -16.87 0.99
N PHE A 332 0.53 -16.97 0.19
CA PHE A 332 1.91 -16.78 0.65
C PHE A 332 2.14 -15.38 1.22
N ILE A 333 1.60 -14.35 0.53
CA ILE A 333 1.67 -12.96 1.00
C ILE A 333 0.96 -12.82 2.35
N CYS A 334 -0.24 -13.41 2.49
CA CYS A 334 -1.02 -13.35 3.71
C CYS A 334 -0.31 -14.02 4.89
N GLU A 335 0.27 -15.20 4.68
CA GLU A 335 1.05 -15.93 5.71
C GLU A 335 2.22 -15.09 6.21
N ASN A 336 3.08 -14.61 5.31
CA ASN A 336 4.26 -13.85 5.67
C ASN A 336 3.89 -12.53 6.38
N MET A 337 2.83 -11.86 5.90
CA MET A 337 2.31 -10.66 6.53
C MET A 337 1.77 -10.93 7.93
N LEU A 338 1.05 -12.04 8.17
CA LEU A 338 0.58 -12.42 9.50
C LEU A 338 1.75 -12.69 10.44
N MET A 339 2.78 -13.42 10.00
CA MET A 339 4.00 -13.64 10.80
C MET A 339 4.68 -12.31 11.16
N SER A 340 4.81 -11.42 10.18
CA SER A 340 5.34 -10.07 10.35
C SER A 340 4.51 -9.20 11.31
N GLU A 341 3.24 -9.50 11.50
CA GLU A 341 2.34 -8.79 12.40
C GLU A 341 2.25 -9.44 13.80
N GLY A 342 3.00 -10.52 14.04
CA GLY A 342 3.13 -11.18 15.35
C GLY A 342 2.27 -12.44 15.51
N PHE A 343 1.75 -13.02 14.42
CA PHE A 343 1.01 -14.28 14.47
C PHE A 343 1.95 -15.48 14.34
N ILE A 344 1.86 -16.44 15.24
CA ILE A 344 2.66 -17.68 15.21
C ILE A 344 1.99 -18.71 14.30
N ASN A 345 0.66 -18.90 14.40
CA ASN A 345 -0.10 -19.86 13.61
C ASN A 345 -0.54 -19.31 12.24
N ALA A 346 0.32 -18.50 11.61
CA ALA A 346 -0.02 -17.72 10.43
C ALA A 346 -0.45 -18.55 9.21
N ARG A 347 0.11 -19.73 8.97
CA ARG A 347 -0.19 -20.57 7.79
C ARG A 347 -1.65 -21.02 7.74
N ALA A 348 -2.16 -21.59 8.83
CA ALA A 348 -3.55 -22.04 8.92
C ALA A 348 -4.54 -20.85 8.82
N LEU A 349 -4.18 -19.74 9.44
CA LEU A 349 -4.94 -18.50 9.45
C LEU A 349 -4.99 -17.82 8.07
N ALA A 350 -3.88 -17.85 7.32
CA ALA A 350 -3.81 -17.34 5.96
C ALA A 350 -4.73 -18.09 5.00
N HIS A 351 -4.81 -19.43 5.13
CA HIS A 351 -5.77 -20.23 4.36
C HIS A 351 -7.21 -19.79 4.63
N LYS A 352 -7.60 -19.65 5.90
CA LYS A 352 -8.94 -19.16 6.27
C LYS A 352 -9.20 -17.79 5.65
N PHE A 353 -8.27 -16.85 5.83
CA PHE A 353 -8.38 -15.50 5.28
C PHE A 353 -8.63 -15.49 3.76
N VAL A 354 -7.80 -16.21 2.99
CA VAL A 354 -7.89 -16.23 1.53
C VAL A 354 -9.17 -16.92 1.06
N THR A 355 -9.57 -18.01 1.72
CA THR A 355 -10.83 -18.69 1.44
C THR A 355 -12.02 -17.75 1.64
N LEU A 356 -12.08 -17.00 2.74
CA LEU A 356 -13.13 -16.02 2.97
C LEU A 356 -13.21 -14.98 1.85
N TYR A 357 -12.09 -14.39 1.45
CA TYR A 357 -12.05 -13.36 0.42
C TYR A 357 -12.45 -13.91 -0.96
N SER A 358 -12.04 -15.14 -1.26
CA SER A 358 -12.47 -15.85 -2.48
C SER A 358 -13.98 -16.08 -2.48
N LEU A 359 -14.54 -16.56 -1.36
CA LEU A 359 -15.99 -16.76 -1.20
C LEU A 359 -16.77 -15.45 -1.26
N CYS A 360 -16.28 -14.39 -0.61
CA CYS A 360 -16.90 -13.07 -0.67
C CYS A 360 -16.94 -12.50 -2.10
N SER A 361 -15.84 -12.65 -2.85
CA SER A 361 -15.80 -12.26 -4.26
C SER A 361 -16.77 -13.07 -5.13
N ALA A 362 -16.97 -14.35 -4.82
CA ALA A 362 -17.84 -15.25 -5.60
C ALA A 362 -19.33 -15.12 -5.26
N LEU A 363 -19.68 -14.92 -3.98
CA LEU A 363 -21.04 -15.07 -3.46
C LEU A 363 -21.75 -13.75 -3.17
N LEU A 364 -21.02 -12.67 -2.88
CA LEU A 364 -21.62 -11.36 -2.64
C LEU A 364 -21.97 -10.66 -3.96
N SER A 365 -22.85 -9.65 -3.87
CA SER A 365 -23.19 -8.82 -5.02
C SER A 365 -21.95 -8.16 -5.65
N LYS A 366 -22.00 -7.86 -6.95
CA LYS A 366 -20.92 -7.17 -7.67
C LYS A 366 -20.96 -5.65 -7.47
N ALA A 367 -21.07 -5.21 -6.22
CA ALA A 367 -21.03 -3.79 -5.89
C ALA A 367 -19.69 -3.16 -6.30
N LEU A 368 -19.74 -1.98 -6.93
CA LEU A 368 -18.56 -1.34 -7.53
C LEU A 368 -17.49 -0.93 -6.51
N HIS A 369 -17.86 -0.77 -5.25
CA HIS A 369 -16.95 -0.43 -4.16
C HIS A 369 -16.34 -1.64 -3.45
N TYR A 370 -16.70 -2.86 -3.83
CA TYR A 370 -16.09 -4.06 -3.26
C TYR A 370 -14.69 -4.28 -3.80
N ASP A 371 -13.71 -4.13 -2.91
CA ASP A 371 -12.31 -4.50 -3.15
C ASP A 371 -11.92 -5.70 -2.28
N TRP A 372 -11.51 -6.78 -2.96
CA TRP A 372 -10.94 -8.01 -2.40
C TRP A 372 -9.49 -8.21 -2.84
N GLY A 373 -8.86 -7.21 -3.45
CA GLY A 373 -7.48 -7.25 -3.93
C GLY A 373 -6.45 -7.07 -2.82
N LEU A 374 -5.16 -7.20 -3.19
CA LEU A 374 -4.03 -7.20 -2.25
C LEU A 374 -3.94 -5.95 -1.36
N ARG A 375 -4.36 -4.77 -1.83
CA ARG A 375 -4.38 -3.55 -1.02
C ARG A 375 -5.39 -3.66 0.13
N ALA A 376 -6.57 -4.23 -0.11
CA ALA A 376 -7.57 -4.52 0.91
C ALA A 376 -7.04 -5.58 1.90
N VAL A 377 -6.43 -6.65 1.40
CA VAL A 377 -5.78 -7.68 2.23
C VAL A 377 -4.78 -7.06 3.19
N LYS A 378 -3.83 -6.26 2.66
CA LYS A 378 -2.79 -5.60 3.45
C LYS A 378 -3.34 -4.72 4.58
N ALA A 379 -4.46 -4.04 4.33
CA ALA A 379 -5.09 -3.18 5.35
C ALA A 379 -5.70 -4.00 6.51
N VAL A 380 -6.36 -5.12 6.21
CA VAL A 380 -6.95 -5.98 7.26
C VAL A 380 -5.87 -6.68 8.08
N LEU A 381 -4.79 -7.15 7.44
CA LEU A 381 -3.70 -7.82 8.15
C LEU A 381 -2.97 -6.87 9.11
N ARG A 382 -2.75 -5.60 8.71
CA ARG A 382 -2.22 -4.55 9.60
C ARG A 382 -3.13 -4.31 10.80
N GLN A 383 -4.44 -4.29 10.58
CA GLN A 383 -5.42 -4.14 11.67
C GLN A 383 -5.38 -5.36 12.61
N ALA A 384 -5.31 -6.58 12.06
CA ALA A 384 -5.18 -7.80 12.84
C ALA A 384 -3.90 -7.80 13.71
N GLY A 385 -2.77 -7.32 13.17
CA GLY A 385 -1.53 -7.13 13.91
C GLY A 385 -1.65 -6.12 15.05
N SER A 386 -2.33 -5.00 14.80
CA SER A 386 -2.63 -4.01 15.84
C SER A 386 -3.42 -4.63 17.00
N LEU A 387 -4.45 -5.43 16.68
CA LEU A 387 -5.24 -6.15 17.68
C LEU A 387 -4.41 -7.20 18.43
N LYS A 388 -3.53 -7.94 17.73
CA LYS A 388 -2.65 -8.95 18.35
C LYS A 388 -1.66 -8.34 19.33
N ARG A 389 -1.12 -7.15 19.02
CA ARG A 389 -0.24 -6.41 19.95
C ARG A 389 -0.99 -5.82 21.13
N ALA A 390 -2.23 -5.37 20.91
CA ALA A 390 -3.06 -4.86 21.98
C ALA A 390 -3.46 -5.95 22.99
N ASP A 391 -3.70 -7.18 22.52
CA ASP A 391 -4.12 -8.32 23.34
C ASP A 391 -3.33 -9.60 22.98
N THR A 392 -2.07 -9.72 23.45
CA THR A 392 -1.17 -10.83 23.06
C THR A 392 -1.62 -12.21 23.52
N ALA A 393 -2.32 -12.30 24.67
CA ALA A 393 -2.80 -13.54 25.27
C ALA A 393 -4.06 -14.12 24.60
N VAL A 394 -4.73 -13.33 23.76
CA VAL A 394 -5.95 -13.75 23.09
C VAL A 394 -5.61 -14.71 21.94
N ASP A 395 -6.47 -15.72 21.77
CA ASP A 395 -6.36 -16.68 20.68
C ASP A 395 -6.29 -15.99 19.31
N GLU A 396 -5.33 -16.42 18.49
CA GLU A 396 -5.03 -15.80 17.22
C GLU A 396 -6.16 -15.95 16.21
N GLU A 397 -6.89 -17.06 16.26
CA GLU A 397 -8.03 -17.32 15.39
C GLU A 397 -9.19 -16.36 15.72
N MET A 398 -9.48 -16.16 17.00
CA MET A 398 -10.47 -15.18 17.43
C MET A 398 -10.11 -13.74 17.02
N LEU A 399 -8.83 -13.36 17.13
CA LEU A 399 -8.36 -12.03 16.72
C LEU A 399 -8.50 -11.81 15.21
N LEU A 400 -8.14 -12.81 14.41
CA LEU A 400 -8.28 -12.73 12.95
C LEU A 400 -9.74 -12.61 12.55
N MET A 401 -10.62 -13.43 13.13
CA MET A 401 -12.07 -13.37 12.88
C MET A 401 -12.62 -11.98 13.20
N ARG A 402 -12.25 -11.40 14.35
CA ARG A 402 -12.64 -10.03 14.74
C ARG A 402 -12.18 -9.01 13.70
N ALA A 403 -10.91 -9.05 13.29
CA ALA A 403 -10.37 -8.11 12.30
C ALA A 403 -11.08 -8.22 10.94
N LEU A 404 -11.31 -9.46 10.48
CA LEU A 404 -12.01 -9.76 9.24
C LEU A 404 -13.45 -9.23 9.25
N ARG A 405 -14.19 -9.49 10.33
CA ARG A 405 -15.58 -9.07 10.48
C ARG A 405 -15.69 -7.56 10.60
N ASP A 406 -14.99 -6.97 11.57
CA ASP A 406 -15.20 -5.57 11.96
C ASP A 406 -14.68 -4.59 10.88
N PHE A 407 -13.60 -4.94 10.17
CA PHE A 407 -13.11 -4.11 9.07
C PHE A 407 -13.98 -4.19 7.81
N ASN A 408 -14.46 -5.39 7.45
CA ASN A 408 -15.24 -5.57 6.22
C ASN A 408 -16.72 -5.17 6.39
N ILE A 409 -17.32 -5.29 7.57
CA ILE A 409 -18.73 -4.94 7.76
C ILE A 409 -19.05 -3.48 7.42
N ALA A 410 -18.06 -2.59 7.52
CA ALA A 410 -18.19 -1.17 7.19
C ALA A 410 -18.37 -0.90 5.69
N LYS A 411 -17.95 -1.82 4.80
CA LYS A 411 -18.11 -1.67 3.34
C LYS A 411 -19.27 -2.50 2.76
N ILE A 412 -19.79 -3.47 3.50
CA ILE A 412 -20.81 -4.42 3.04
C ILE A 412 -22.20 -3.77 3.01
N THR A 413 -22.97 -4.04 1.94
CA THR A 413 -24.34 -3.57 1.77
C THR A 413 -25.31 -4.31 2.72
N THR A 414 -26.49 -3.75 2.92
CA THR A 414 -27.52 -4.35 3.80
C THR A 414 -27.90 -5.77 3.37
N ASP A 415 -28.06 -6.00 2.07
CA ASP A 415 -28.48 -7.30 1.51
C ASP A 415 -27.38 -8.37 1.60
N ASP A 416 -26.12 -7.97 1.48
CA ASP A 416 -24.97 -8.87 1.53
C ASP A 416 -24.50 -9.17 2.96
N LYS A 417 -24.89 -8.34 3.94
CA LYS A 417 -24.47 -8.47 5.34
C LYS A 417 -24.80 -9.83 5.96
N PRO A 418 -26.01 -10.41 5.80
CA PRO A 418 -26.32 -11.74 6.32
C PRO A 418 -25.46 -12.84 5.68
N ILE A 419 -25.19 -12.73 4.37
CA ILE A 419 -24.36 -13.69 3.63
C ILE A 419 -22.93 -13.63 4.16
N PHE A 420 -22.36 -12.43 4.31
CA PHE A 420 -21.02 -12.23 4.84
C PHE A 420 -20.86 -12.80 6.25
N LEU A 421 -21.80 -12.55 7.15
CA LEU A 421 -21.73 -13.06 8.53
C LEU A 421 -21.81 -14.59 8.57
N ARG A 422 -22.64 -15.21 7.73
CA ARG A 422 -22.71 -16.67 7.61
C ARG A 422 -21.39 -17.27 7.11
N LEU A 423 -20.74 -16.65 6.13
CA LEU A 423 -19.42 -17.10 5.65
C LEU A 423 -18.35 -17.02 6.74
N ILE A 424 -18.41 -16.03 7.62
CA ILE A 424 -17.54 -15.94 8.79
C ILE A 424 -17.83 -17.10 9.76
N GLU A 425 -19.10 -17.36 10.07
CA GLU A 425 -19.50 -18.44 10.99
C GLU A 425 -19.10 -19.83 10.46
N ASP A 426 -19.25 -20.08 9.15
CA ASP A 426 -18.87 -21.34 8.51
C ASP A 426 -17.35 -21.58 8.56
N LEU A 427 -16.55 -20.51 8.51
CA LEU A 427 -15.09 -20.57 8.50
C LEU A 427 -14.46 -20.61 9.90
N PHE A 428 -15.14 -20.02 10.88
CA PHE A 428 -14.73 -19.91 12.28
C PHE A 428 -15.78 -20.52 13.23
N PRO A 429 -16.06 -21.84 13.11
CA PRO A 429 -17.15 -22.47 13.83
C PRO A 429 -16.91 -22.47 15.35
N GLY A 430 -17.92 -22.06 16.11
CA GLY A 430 -17.87 -22.07 17.59
C GLY A 430 -17.07 -20.92 18.22
N ILE A 431 -16.53 -19.99 17.42
CA ILE A 431 -15.74 -18.86 17.92
C ILE A 431 -16.64 -17.64 18.14
N GLN A 432 -16.77 -17.22 19.40
CA GLN A 432 -17.47 -16.00 19.77
C GLN A 432 -16.47 -14.86 19.98
N ALA A 433 -16.34 -13.99 18.99
CA ALA A 433 -15.45 -12.82 19.05
C ALA A 433 -16.26 -11.55 19.33
N PRO A 434 -16.45 -11.11 20.59
CA PRO A 434 -17.15 -9.85 20.86
C PRO A 434 -16.38 -8.68 20.22
N SER A 435 -17.11 -7.70 19.66
CA SER A 435 -16.49 -6.50 19.10
C SER A 435 -15.81 -5.70 20.21
N LYS A 436 -14.51 -5.41 20.06
CA LYS A 436 -13.78 -4.53 20.98
C LYS A 436 -13.90 -3.10 20.45
N ARG A 437 -14.79 -2.31 21.04
CA ARG A 437 -15.02 -0.91 20.67
C ARG A 437 -14.27 0.02 21.60
N ASP A 438 -13.75 1.14 21.07
CA ASP A 438 -13.20 2.21 21.90
C ASP A 438 -14.34 2.89 22.69
N ALA A 439 -14.42 2.58 23.98
CA ALA A 439 -15.45 3.10 24.87
C ALA A 439 -15.32 4.61 25.14
N GLN A 440 -14.11 5.17 25.05
CA GLN A 440 -13.90 6.61 25.22
C GLN A 440 -14.40 7.36 24.00
N LEU A 441 -14.02 6.92 22.81
CA LEU A 441 -14.49 7.50 21.55
C LEU A 441 -16.00 7.37 21.42
N TRP A 442 -16.56 6.21 21.75
CA TRP A 442 -18.01 5.98 21.71
C TRP A 442 -18.77 7.03 22.55
N LYS A 443 -18.35 7.23 23.81
CA LYS A 443 -18.94 8.23 24.71
C LYS A 443 -18.77 9.66 24.18
N ALA A 444 -17.59 9.99 23.68
CA ALA A 444 -17.32 11.32 23.12
C ALA A 444 -18.22 11.62 21.92
N VAL A 445 -18.34 10.68 20.97
CA VAL A 445 -19.24 10.81 19.82
C VAL A 445 -20.67 10.97 20.30
N THR A 446 -21.19 10.09 21.18
CA THR A 446 -22.56 10.20 21.71
C THR A 446 -22.84 11.57 22.34
N ASN A 447 -21.90 12.09 23.14
CA ASN A 447 -22.05 13.39 23.79
C ASN A 447 -22.04 14.55 22.79
N VAL A 448 -21.15 14.50 21.79
CA VAL A 448 -21.08 15.53 20.75
C VAL A 448 -22.32 15.51 19.86
N THR A 449 -22.82 14.33 19.48
CA THR A 449 -24.07 14.19 18.71
C THR A 449 -25.23 14.89 19.42
N LYS A 450 -25.41 14.63 20.72
CA LYS A 450 -26.45 15.30 21.54
C LYS A 450 -26.23 16.81 21.64
N LYS A 451 -24.99 17.27 21.81
CA LYS A 451 -24.66 18.71 21.83
C LYS A 451 -24.99 19.41 20.51
N GLN A 452 -24.92 18.69 19.39
CA GLN A 452 -25.31 19.19 18.08
C GLN A 452 -26.83 19.13 17.82
N LYS A 453 -27.63 18.73 18.82
CA LYS A 453 -29.08 18.48 18.68
C LYS A 453 -29.41 17.44 17.61
N LEU A 454 -28.55 16.44 17.47
CA LEU A 454 -28.77 15.28 16.61
C LEU A 454 -29.13 14.06 17.48
N GLN A 455 -29.86 13.10 16.90
CA GLN A 455 -30.17 11.85 17.57
C GLN A 455 -28.95 10.93 17.62
N ALA A 456 -28.55 10.54 18.83
CA ALA A 456 -27.40 9.68 19.07
C ALA A 456 -27.77 8.18 19.01
N GLU A 457 -28.33 7.76 17.87
CA GLU A 457 -28.63 6.35 17.63
C GLU A 457 -27.37 5.50 17.52
N GLU A 458 -27.46 4.22 17.93
CA GLU A 458 -26.31 3.32 17.96
C GLU A 458 -25.64 3.18 16.59
N GLN A 459 -26.41 3.05 15.50
CA GLN A 459 -25.84 2.91 14.16
C GLN A 459 -25.10 4.18 13.71
N PHE A 460 -25.61 5.37 14.02
CA PHE A 460 -24.92 6.62 13.71
C PHE A 460 -23.58 6.73 14.46
N VAL A 461 -23.57 6.40 15.75
CA VAL A 461 -22.34 6.36 16.56
C VAL A 461 -21.37 5.31 16.02
N LEU A 462 -21.87 4.14 15.65
CA LEU A 462 -21.07 3.06 15.06
C LEU A 462 -20.38 3.52 13.77
N LYS A 463 -21.08 4.21 12.86
CA LYS A 463 -20.48 4.74 11.61
C LYS A 463 -19.39 5.77 11.88
N CYS A 464 -19.54 6.61 12.91
CA CYS A 464 -18.49 7.55 13.32
C CYS A 464 -17.24 6.81 13.85
N VAL A 465 -17.44 5.74 14.64
CA VAL A 465 -16.33 4.93 15.16
C VAL A 465 -15.64 4.17 14.02
N GLN A 466 -16.39 3.54 13.12
CA GLN A 466 -15.84 2.87 11.94
C GLN A 466 -15.05 3.83 11.05
N LEU A 467 -15.53 5.07 10.86
CA LEU A 467 -14.79 6.09 10.14
C LEU A 467 -13.41 6.34 10.79
N HIS A 468 -13.35 6.45 12.12
CA HIS A 468 -12.09 6.64 12.85
C HIS A 468 -11.15 5.44 12.69
N GLU A 469 -11.67 4.23 12.85
CA GLU A 469 -10.90 2.99 12.71
C GLU A 469 -10.28 2.88 11.32
N ILE A 470 -11.05 3.14 10.26
CA ILE A 470 -10.51 3.08 8.88
C ILE A 470 -9.47 4.20 8.65
N LEU A 471 -9.70 5.41 9.15
CA LEU A 471 -8.75 6.54 9.06
C LEU A 471 -7.43 6.28 9.83
N SER A 472 -7.43 5.37 10.81
CA SER A 472 -6.21 4.96 11.50
C SER A 472 -5.31 4.07 10.62
N VAL A 473 -5.90 3.31 9.69
CA VAL A 473 -5.19 2.37 8.81
C VAL A 473 -4.88 2.97 7.43
N ARG A 474 -5.81 3.76 6.88
CA ARG A 474 -5.72 4.36 5.54
C ARG A 474 -5.80 5.88 5.61
N HIS A 475 -4.95 6.55 4.83
CA HIS A 475 -4.93 8.02 4.80
C HIS A 475 -5.96 8.62 3.84
N CYS A 476 -6.43 7.84 2.87
CA CYS A 476 -7.51 8.19 1.95
C CYS A 476 -8.73 7.30 2.20
N LEU A 477 -9.93 7.88 2.22
CA LEU A 477 -11.17 7.16 2.52
C LEU A 477 -12.36 7.70 1.71
N PHE A 478 -13.16 6.80 1.17
CA PHE A 478 -14.43 7.07 0.52
C PHE A 478 -15.59 6.85 1.50
N VAL A 479 -16.33 7.92 1.78
CA VAL A 479 -17.61 7.87 2.50
C VAL A 479 -18.70 7.76 1.45
N LEU A 480 -19.19 6.55 1.25
CA LEU A 480 -20.15 6.19 0.21
C LEU A 480 -21.57 6.08 0.76
N GLY A 481 -22.53 6.51 -0.05
CA GLY A 481 -23.95 6.33 0.22
C GLY A 481 -24.78 7.43 -0.44
N PRO A 482 -26.08 7.22 -0.61
CA PRO A 482 -26.94 8.19 -1.29
C PRO A 482 -27.00 9.55 -0.57
N PRO A 483 -27.38 10.64 -1.25
CA PRO A 483 -27.68 11.91 -0.58
C PRO A 483 -28.70 11.71 0.54
N GLY A 484 -28.49 12.40 1.67
CA GLY A 484 -29.36 12.30 2.85
C GLY A 484 -29.05 11.13 3.81
N CYS A 485 -28.12 10.21 3.51
CA CYS A 485 -27.77 9.13 4.47
C CYS A 485 -26.81 9.57 5.60
N SER A 486 -26.82 10.84 5.99
CA SER A 486 -26.00 11.39 7.10
C SER A 486 -24.47 11.37 6.93
N LYS A 487 -23.92 11.15 5.72
CA LYS A 487 -22.47 11.18 5.44
C LYS A 487 -21.76 12.41 6.02
N SER A 488 -22.22 13.59 5.62
CA SER A 488 -21.77 14.89 6.13
C SER A 488 -21.83 14.99 7.66
N CYS A 489 -22.90 14.50 8.27
CA CYS A 489 -23.06 14.52 9.73
C CYS A 489 -22.06 13.58 10.42
N VAL A 490 -21.79 12.40 9.88
CA VAL A 490 -20.86 11.40 10.45
C VAL A 490 -19.45 11.98 10.57
N TRP A 491 -18.86 12.47 9.49
CA TRP A 491 -17.48 12.97 9.57
C TRP A 491 -17.38 14.30 10.34
N LYS A 492 -18.38 15.19 10.25
CA LYS A 492 -18.40 16.44 11.04
C LYS A 492 -18.49 16.15 12.54
N THR A 493 -19.31 15.19 12.93
CA THR A 493 -19.46 14.76 14.33
C THR A 493 -18.19 14.13 14.84
N LEU A 494 -17.57 13.23 14.06
CA LEU A 494 -16.29 12.62 14.43
C LEU A 494 -15.19 13.69 14.63
N ASN A 495 -15.08 14.66 13.72
CA ASN A 495 -14.10 15.75 13.83
C ASN A 495 -14.24 16.50 15.18
N LYS A 496 -15.48 16.87 15.54
CA LYS A 496 -15.78 17.52 16.83
C LYS A 496 -15.57 16.60 18.03
N ALA A 497 -15.83 15.30 17.88
CA ALA A 497 -15.58 14.31 18.93
C ALA A 497 -14.07 14.21 19.25
N LEU A 498 -13.21 14.22 18.23
CA LEU A 498 -11.75 14.23 18.42
C LEU A 498 -11.29 15.49 19.17
N ILE A 499 -11.84 16.66 18.82
CA ILE A 499 -11.59 17.92 19.55
C ILE A 499 -12.01 17.80 21.02
N SER A 500 -13.16 17.17 21.30
CA SER A 500 -13.64 16.97 22.67
C SER A 500 -12.77 16.01 23.49
N LEU A 501 -12.00 15.13 22.83
CA LEU A 501 -11.00 14.25 23.42
C LEU A 501 -9.63 14.94 23.59
N GLY A 502 -9.53 16.24 23.29
CA GLY A 502 -8.29 17.01 23.38
C GLY A 502 -7.37 16.86 22.17
N GLN A 503 -7.84 16.26 21.07
CA GLN A 503 -7.07 16.13 19.83
C GLN A 503 -7.48 17.24 18.85
N GLU A 504 -6.62 18.23 18.64
CA GLU A 504 -6.90 19.30 17.68
C GLU A 504 -7.12 18.74 16.27
N ALA A 505 -8.31 19.02 15.71
CA ALA A 505 -8.72 18.58 14.39
C ALA A 505 -9.24 19.76 13.56
N VAL A 506 -8.90 19.79 12.27
CA VAL A 506 -9.34 20.80 11.31
C VAL A 506 -9.65 20.15 9.98
N PHE A 507 -10.56 20.76 9.20
CA PHE A 507 -10.88 20.27 7.86
C PHE A 507 -11.06 21.43 6.86
N GLU A 508 -10.73 21.18 5.59
CA GLU A 508 -11.11 22.00 4.43
C GLU A 508 -11.99 21.16 3.52
N ALA A 509 -13.13 21.72 3.09
CA ALA A 509 -14.03 21.08 2.15
C ALA A 509 -13.95 21.75 0.77
N LEU A 510 -13.83 20.95 -0.28
CA LEU A 510 -13.79 21.40 -1.68
C LEU A 510 -14.75 20.53 -2.49
N ASN A 511 -15.37 21.10 -3.53
CA ASN A 511 -16.07 20.33 -4.54
C ASN A 511 -15.21 20.24 -5.80
N PRO A 512 -14.65 19.06 -6.14
CA PRO A 512 -13.79 18.90 -7.32
C PRO A 512 -14.46 19.26 -8.64
N LYS A 513 -15.79 19.12 -8.73
CA LYS A 513 -16.59 19.37 -9.94
C LYS A 513 -17.09 20.81 -10.05
N ALA A 514 -16.91 21.63 -9.02
CA ALA A 514 -17.28 23.04 -9.07
C ALA A 514 -16.33 23.88 -9.95
N ILE A 515 -15.15 23.34 -10.27
CA ILE A 515 -14.11 23.97 -11.08
C ILE A 515 -13.54 22.97 -12.09
N SER A 516 -12.77 23.44 -13.07
CA SER A 516 -12.09 22.55 -14.02
C SER A 516 -10.93 21.78 -13.36
N SER A 517 -10.55 20.62 -13.94
CA SER A 517 -9.39 19.84 -13.47
C SER A 517 -8.09 20.68 -13.44
N SER A 518 -7.91 21.53 -14.44
CA SER A 518 -6.81 22.49 -14.52
C SER A 518 -6.82 23.50 -13.37
N GLU A 519 -7.97 24.04 -12.98
CA GLU A 519 -8.08 24.96 -11.83
C GLU A 519 -7.99 24.22 -10.47
N LEU A 520 -8.31 22.93 -10.44
CA LEU A 520 -8.15 22.11 -9.25
C LEU A 520 -6.68 21.88 -8.92
N TYR A 521 -5.87 21.47 -9.91
CA TYR A 521 -4.46 21.09 -9.72
C TYR A 521 -3.45 22.20 -10.03
N GLY A 522 -3.80 23.12 -10.92
CA GLY A 522 -2.93 24.16 -11.44
C GLY A 522 -2.54 23.92 -12.89
N TYR A 523 -2.25 25.00 -13.60
CA TYR A 523 -1.95 24.98 -15.02
C TYR A 523 -1.00 26.11 -15.42
N MET A 524 -0.32 25.93 -16.56
CA MET A 524 0.48 26.97 -17.17
C MET A 524 -0.41 27.84 -18.05
N THR A 525 -0.39 29.16 -17.85
CA THR A 525 -1.11 30.09 -18.72
C THR A 525 -0.44 30.17 -20.10
N PRO A 526 -1.14 30.69 -21.12
CA PRO A 526 -0.52 31.00 -22.41
C PRO A 526 0.70 31.95 -22.31
N SER A 527 0.76 32.80 -21.28
CA SER A 527 1.92 33.64 -20.96
C SER A 527 3.10 32.89 -20.33
N LYS A 528 3.04 31.56 -20.22
CA LYS A 528 4.01 30.70 -19.53
C LYS A 528 4.17 30.99 -18.03
N GLU A 529 3.14 31.55 -17.40
CA GLU A 529 3.09 31.74 -15.95
C GLU A 529 2.35 30.57 -15.30
N TRP A 530 2.87 30.07 -14.19
CA TRP A 530 2.22 29.01 -13.44
C TRP A 530 1.10 29.59 -12.56
N LYS A 531 -0.11 29.05 -12.71
CA LYS A 531 -1.23 29.30 -11.79
C LYS A 531 -1.47 28.07 -10.94
N ASP A 532 -1.41 28.26 -9.62
CA ASP A 532 -1.67 27.20 -8.65
C ASP A 532 -3.15 26.80 -8.62
N GLY A 533 -3.41 25.51 -8.48
CA GLY A 533 -4.76 24.99 -8.33
C GLY A 533 -5.26 25.01 -6.87
N ALA A 534 -6.57 24.96 -6.71
CA ALA A 534 -7.22 25.03 -5.40
C ALA A 534 -6.74 23.94 -4.43
N ILE A 535 -6.66 22.68 -4.87
CA ILE A 535 -6.23 21.58 -4.01
C ILE A 535 -4.73 21.64 -3.70
N ALA A 536 -3.93 22.08 -4.67
CA ALA A 536 -2.50 22.27 -4.50
C ALA A 536 -2.21 23.28 -3.38
N VAL A 537 -2.92 24.42 -3.37
CA VAL A 537 -2.79 25.44 -2.32
C VAL A 537 -3.19 24.89 -0.95
N VAL A 538 -4.34 24.22 -0.85
CA VAL A 538 -4.82 23.64 0.41
C VAL A 538 -3.83 22.62 0.96
N MET A 539 -3.42 21.65 0.12
CA MET A 539 -2.50 20.59 0.52
C MET A 539 -1.11 21.15 0.89
N ARG A 540 -0.62 22.14 0.15
CA ARG A 540 0.66 22.82 0.44
C ARG A 540 0.60 23.56 1.77
N ASN A 541 -0.50 24.26 2.06
CA ASN A 541 -0.67 24.98 3.31
C ASN A 541 -0.81 24.04 4.51
N MET A 542 -1.50 22.91 4.37
CA MET A 542 -1.56 21.89 5.42
C MET A 542 -0.21 21.22 5.66
N SER A 543 0.51 20.89 4.59
CA SER A 543 1.81 20.20 4.63
C SER A 543 2.92 21.08 5.21
N LYS A 544 2.97 22.36 4.79
CA LYS A 544 3.95 23.35 5.28
C LYS A 544 3.47 24.12 6.51
N GLU A 545 2.32 23.77 7.07
CA GLU A 545 1.75 24.36 8.29
C GLU A 545 1.65 25.88 8.22
N ARG A 546 1.02 26.37 7.13
CA ARG A 546 0.85 27.79 6.85
C ARG A 546 -0.55 28.28 7.20
N GLY A 547 -0.66 29.54 7.60
CA GLY A 547 -1.94 30.17 7.91
C GLY A 547 -2.59 29.56 9.14
N ARG A 548 -3.76 28.92 8.96
CA ARG A 548 -4.53 28.31 10.06
C ARG A 548 -4.04 26.92 10.47
N PHE A 549 -3.10 26.33 9.72
CA PHE A 549 -2.57 25.00 9.99
C PHE A 549 -1.36 25.07 10.92
N LYS A 550 -1.36 24.25 11.97
CA LYS A 550 -0.34 24.25 13.02
C LYS A 550 0.20 22.83 13.25
N SER A 551 1.38 22.73 13.84
CA SER A 551 1.97 21.45 14.26
C SER A 551 1.19 20.76 15.39
N THR A 552 0.44 21.52 16.19
CA THR A 552 -0.41 21.00 17.28
C THR A 552 -1.61 20.20 16.76
N GLN A 553 -2.02 20.41 15.51
CA GLN A 553 -3.17 19.75 14.91
C GLN A 553 -2.80 18.33 14.48
N LEU A 554 -3.30 17.34 15.22
CA LEU A 554 -3.08 15.93 14.95
C LEU A 554 -3.88 15.43 13.74
N HIS A 555 -5.01 16.08 13.45
CA HIS A 555 -5.94 15.66 12.41
C HIS A 555 -6.23 16.82 11.43
N LYS A 556 -5.64 16.77 10.23
CA LYS A 556 -5.84 17.76 9.16
C LYS A 556 -6.55 17.10 7.98
N TRP A 557 -7.84 17.37 7.80
CA TRP A 557 -8.66 16.66 6.81
C TRP A 557 -8.92 17.50 5.55
N ILE A 558 -8.74 16.90 4.38
CA ILE A 558 -9.20 17.43 3.10
C ILE A 558 -10.45 16.65 2.73
N VAL A 559 -11.59 17.30 2.68
CA VAL A 559 -12.88 16.71 2.31
C VAL A 559 -13.20 17.11 0.88
N LEU A 560 -13.39 16.13 0.01
CA LEU A 560 -13.76 16.30 -1.38
C LEU A 560 -15.20 15.83 -1.53
N ASP A 561 -16.12 16.79 -1.60
CA ASP A 561 -17.56 16.56 -1.66
C ASP A 561 -18.05 16.74 -3.10
N GLY A 562 -18.37 15.63 -3.76
CA GLY A 562 -18.80 15.61 -5.15
C GLY A 562 -18.42 14.32 -5.87
N ASP A 563 -19.04 14.10 -7.02
CA ASP A 563 -18.85 12.87 -7.78
C ASP A 563 -17.41 12.70 -8.29
N ILE A 564 -16.98 11.44 -8.36
CA ILE A 564 -15.70 11.06 -8.94
C ILE A 564 -15.86 10.85 -10.43
N ASP A 565 -14.94 11.39 -11.21
CA ASP A 565 -14.70 10.98 -12.60
C ASP A 565 -13.23 10.62 -12.80
N ALA A 566 -12.98 9.84 -13.86
CA ALA A 566 -11.66 9.33 -14.17
C ALA A 566 -10.63 10.43 -14.49
N GLU A 567 -11.07 11.60 -14.96
CA GLU A 567 -10.17 12.65 -15.43
C GLU A 567 -9.45 13.32 -14.27
N TRP A 568 -10.18 13.79 -13.25
CA TRP A 568 -9.54 14.48 -12.13
C TRP A 568 -8.95 13.51 -11.10
N ILE A 569 -9.56 12.35 -10.85
CA ILE A 569 -9.11 11.47 -9.76
C ILE A 569 -7.78 10.78 -10.07
N GLU A 570 -7.45 10.57 -11.34
CA GLU A 570 -6.22 9.88 -11.73
C GLU A 570 -4.96 10.65 -11.29
N SER A 571 -5.01 11.98 -11.29
CA SER A 571 -3.92 12.82 -10.79
C SER A 571 -3.70 12.69 -9.27
N MET A 572 -4.64 12.10 -8.52
CA MET A 572 -4.48 11.82 -7.08
C MET A 572 -3.84 10.47 -6.78
N ASN A 573 -3.63 9.62 -7.77
CA ASN A 573 -3.18 8.25 -7.56
C ASN A 573 -1.88 8.16 -6.74
N THR A 574 -0.93 9.08 -6.96
CA THR A 574 0.34 9.10 -6.23
C THR A 574 0.20 9.52 -4.77
N VAL A 575 -0.79 10.36 -4.44
CA VAL A 575 -1.05 10.76 -3.05
C VAL A 575 -1.89 9.70 -2.33
N MET A 576 -2.78 9.01 -3.04
CA MET A 576 -3.60 7.93 -2.48
C MET A 576 -2.83 6.63 -2.23
N ASP A 577 -1.76 6.37 -2.98
CA ASP A 577 -0.87 5.21 -2.74
C ASP A 577 0.07 5.42 -1.53
N ASP A 578 0.83 4.38 -1.18
CA ASP A 578 1.82 4.40 -0.08
C ASP A 578 2.91 5.49 -0.27
N ASN A 579 3.05 6.06 -1.48
CA ASN A 579 3.97 7.16 -1.77
C ASN A 579 3.64 8.45 -1.01
N LYS A 580 2.35 8.73 -0.73
CA LYS A 580 1.89 9.92 0.03
C LYS A 580 2.46 11.25 -0.50
N VAL A 581 2.48 11.44 -1.82
CA VAL A 581 2.94 12.69 -2.45
C VAL A 581 2.01 13.08 -3.59
N LEU A 582 1.57 14.34 -3.61
CA LEU A 582 0.90 14.92 -4.77
C LEU A 582 1.96 15.50 -5.71
N THR A 583 1.96 15.05 -6.95
CA THR A 583 2.87 15.55 -7.99
C THR A 583 2.07 16.38 -8.98
N LEU A 584 2.41 17.66 -9.10
CA LEU A 584 1.78 18.58 -10.05
C LEU A 584 2.49 18.58 -11.40
N VAL A 585 1.83 19.09 -12.44
CA VAL A 585 2.39 19.27 -13.79
C VAL A 585 3.61 20.20 -13.78
N SER A 586 3.69 21.13 -12.82
CA SER A 586 4.87 21.98 -12.57
C SER A 586 6.09 21.21 -12.05
N ASN A 587 5.98 19.90 -11.84
CA ASN A 587 6.92 19.04 -11.11
C ASN A 587 7.06 19.37 -9.61
N GLU A 588 6.22 20.25 -9.05
CA GLU A 588 6.16 20.40 -7.60
C GLU A 588 5.66 19.11 -6.95
N ARG A 589 6.41 18.65 -5.94
CA ARG A 589 6.06 17.49 -5.11
C ARG A 589 5.65 17.97 -3.74
N ILE A 590 4.36 17.85 -3.43
CA ILE A 590 3.80 18.24 -2.13
C ILE A 590 3.66 16.98 -1.28
N PRO A 591 4.42 16.84 -0.17
CA PRO A 591 4.35 15.67 0.67
C PRO A 591 3.06 15.67 1.50
N PHE A 592 2.43 14.51 1.63
CA PHE A 592 1.26 14.27 2.45
C PHE A 592 1.70 13.74 3.81
N THR A 593 1.58 14.56 4.85
CA THR A 593 2.13 14.26 6.17
C THR A 593 1.25 13.26 6.93
N ASN A 594 1.80 12.64 7.98
CA ASN A 594 1.07 11.63 8.76
C ASN A 594 -0.13 12.18 9.55
N THR A 595 -0.23 13.50 9.73
CA THR A 595 -1.40 14.17 10.34
C THR A 595 -2.53 14.45 9.33
N MET A 596 -2.25 14.36 8.03
CA MET A 596 -3.22 14.66 6.98
C MET A 596 -4.10 13.45 6.66
N ARG A 597 -5.37 13.68 6.33
CA ARG A 597 -6.30 12.66 5.82
C ARG A 597 -7.12 13.23 4.67
N MET A 598 -7.49 12.39 3.71
CA MET A 598 -8.31 12.77 2.56
C MET A 598 -9.60 11.96 2.57
N LEU A 599 -10.73 12.64 2.65
CA LEU A 599 -12.05 12.06 2.66
C LEU A 599 -12.77 12.43 1.37
N PHE A 600 -13.34 11.45 0.70
CA PHE A 600 -14.17 11.64 -0.48
C PHE A 600 -15.61 11.35 -0.08
N GLU A 601 -16.45 12.38 -0.03
CA GLU A 601 -17.89 12.21 0.17
C GLU A 601 -18.54 12.04 -1.20
N VAL A 602 -19.03 10.83 -1.48
CA VAL A 602 -19.48 10.40 -2.81
C VAL A 602 -20.75 9.58 -2.75
N ALA A 603 -21.60 9.71 -3.76
CA ALA A 603 -22.83 8.94 -3.86
C ALA A 603 -22.56 7.48 -4.29
N ASP A 604 -21.83 7.30 -5.38
CA ASP A 604 -21.48 6.00 -5.94
C ASP A 604 -20.10 6.01 -6.63
N MET A 605 -19.69 4.86 -7.17
CA MET A 605 -18.39 4.63 -7.81
C MET A 605 -18.50 4.31 -9.30
N LYS A 606 -19.59 4.68 -9.98
CA LYS A 606 -19.84 4.29 -11.39
C LYS A 606 -18.76 4.74 -12.37
N HIS A 607 -18.16 5.89 -12.10
CA HIS A 607 -17.15 6.51 -12.97
C HIS A 607 -15.72 6.40 -12.42
N ALA A 608 -15.53 5.62 -11.35
CA ALA A 608 -14.23 5.34 -10.78
C ALA A 608 -13.68 4.00 -11.30
N SER A 609 -12.38 3.95 -11.59
CA SER A 609 -11.73 2.68 -11.93
C SER A 609 -11.60 1.79 -10.67
N PRO A 610 -11.65 0.45 -10.80
CA PRO A 610 -11.38 -0.46 -9.67
C PRO A 610 -10.02 -0.20 -9.00
N ALA A 611 -9.02 0.22 -9.79
CA ALA A 611 -7.71 0.61 -9.28
C ALA A 611 -7.79 1.82 -8.34
N THR A 612 -8.61 2.82 -8.65
CA THR A 612 -8.87 4.00 -7.80
C THR A 612 -9.52 3.59 -6.48
N VAL A 613 -10.58 2.76 -6.53
CA VAL A 613 -11.28 2.27 -5.34
C VAL A 613 -10.32 1.52 -4.41
N SER A 614 -9.43 0.68 -4.96
CA SER A 614 -8.50 -0.12 -4.16
C SER A 614 -7.51 0.68 -3.32
N ARG A 615 -7.29 1.96 -3.66
CA ARG A 615 -6.33 2.85 -2.98
C ARG A 615 -6.90 3.51 -1.73
N GLY A 616 -8.22 3.67 -1.62
CA GLY A 616 -8.88 4.33 -0.49
C GLY A 616 -9.65 3.35 0.39
N GLY A 617 -9.75 3.61 1.69
CA GLY A 617 -10.69 2.88 2.57
C GLY A 617 -12.13 3.14 2.14
N VAL A 618 -13.04 2.25 2.45
CA VAL A 618 -14.46 2.42 2.12
C VAL A 618 -15.30 2.34 3.38
N LEU A 619 -16.02 3.41 3.68
CA LEU A 619 -17.12 3.42 4.62
C LEU A 619 -18.42 3.55 3.83
N PHE A 620 -19.22 2.49 3.79
CA PHE A 620 -20.52 2.51 3.15
C PHE A 620 -21.61 2.79 4.20
N ILE A 621 -22.41 3.82 3.98
CA ILE A 621 -23.56 4.17 4.81
C ILE A 621 -24.82 3.86 4.00
N ASN A 622 -25.48 2.76 4.36
CA ASN A 622 -26.74 2.36 3.73
C ASN A 622 -27.84 3.39 4.04
N GLU A 623 -28.82 3.51 3.14
CA GLU A 623 -29.97 4.42 3.33
C GLU A 623 -30.68 4.18 4.67
N ASN A 624 -30.81 2.90 5.05
CA ASN A 624 -31.50 2.46 6.26
C ASN A 624 -30.60 2.35 7.51
N ASP A 625 -29.29 2.60 7.41
CA ASP A 625 -28.41 2.50 8.59
C ASP A 625 -28.78 3.56 9.64
N VAL A 626 -29.02 4.80 9.19
CA VAL A 626 -29.54 5.89 10.03
C VAL A 626 -31.02 6.13 9.71
N GLY A 627 -31.40 6.05 8.43
CA GLY A 627 -32.77 6.31 7.98
C GLY A 627 -33.20 7.77 8.14
N TRP A 628 -34.46 8.05 7.81
CA TRP A 628 -35.06 9.39 7.87
C TRP A 628 -35.64 9.75 9.25
N LYS A 629 -35.92 8.75 10.10
CA LYS A 629 -36.56 8.97 11.42
C LYS A 629 -35.72 9.87 12.35
N PRO A 630 -34.39 9.69 12.47
CA PRO A 630 -33.55 10.57 13.28
C PRO A 630 -33.60 12.05 12.86
N PHE A 631 -33.68 12.28 11.55
CA PHE A 631 -33.85 13.63 11.01
C PHE A 631 -35.18 14.22 11.47
N LEU A 632 -36.29 13.50 11.28
CA LEU A 632 -37.62 13.95 11.68
C LEU A 632 -37.70 14.26 13.18
N VAL A 633 -37.11 13.43 14.04
CA VAL A 633 -37.11 13.66 15.49
C VAL A 633 -36.30 14.91 15.84
N SER A 634 -35.13 15.09 15.23
CA SER A 634 -34.30 16.29 15.46
C SER A 634 -34.99 17.56 14.97
N TRP A 635 -35.67 17.50 13.81
CA TRP A 635 -36.47 18.61 13.30
C TRP A 635 -37.69 18.87 14.18
N ARG A 636 -38.40 17.83 14.63
CA ARG A 636 -39.55 17.98 15.52
C ARG A 636 -39.17 18.71 16.81
N GLU A 637 -37.98 18.47 17.35
CA GLU A 637 -37.47 19.17 18.54
C GLU A 637 -37.23 20.68 18.33
N THR A 638 -37.23 21.18 17.09
CA THR A 638 -37.17 22.63 16.81
C THR A 638 -38.53 23.31 16.91
N LEU A 639 -39.63 22.56 16.88
CA LEU A 639 -40.98 23.11 17.01
C LEU A 639 -41.21 23.70 18.41
N PRO A 640 -41.94 24.83 18.53
CA PRO A 640 -41.98 25.65 19.74
C PRO A 640 -42.64 24.97 20.94
N ASP A 641 -43.67 24.15 20.72
CA ASP A 641 -44.49 23.56 21.79
C ASP A 641 -44.63 22.04 21.70
N GLN A 642 -44.67 21.37 22.86
CA GLN A 642 -44.78 19.92 22.97
C GLN A 642 -46.09 19.33 22.39
N ILE A 643 -47.15 20.14 22.37
CA ILE A 643 -48.43 19.77 21.74
C ILE A 643 -48.26 19.68 20.22
N ALA A 644 -47.63 20.68 19.61
CA ALA A 644 -47.35 20.71 18.17
C ALA A 644 -46.47 19.52 17.76
N GLN A 645 -45.43 19.24 18.53
CA GLN A 645 -44.56 18.09 18.32
C GLN A 645 -45.33 16.76 18.31
N SER A 646 -46.22 16.57 19.28
CA SER A 646 -46.98 15.33 19.43
C SER A 646 -48.03 15.16 18.33
N GLN A 647 -48.79 16.23 18.04
CA GLN A 647 -49.82 16.22 16.99
C GLN A 647 -49.22 16.03 15.61
N PHE A 648 -48.12 16.74 15.30
CA PHE A 648 -47.42 16.57 14.04
C PHE A 648 -46.93 15.12 13.86
N TYR A 649 -46.30 14.53 14.89
CA TYR A 649 -45.81 13.16 14.78
C TYR A 649 -46.94 12.15 14.55
N LEU A 650 -48.10 12.34 15.20
CA LEU A 650 -49.28 11.50 14.98
C LEU A 650 -49.77 11.59 13.53
N LEU A 651 -49.91 12.81 13.01
CA LEU A 651 -50.35 13.04 11.63
C LEU A 651 -49.32 12.52 10.62
N PHE A 652 -48.03 12.78 10.85
CA PHE A 652 -46.96 12.30 10.00
C PHE A 652 -46.93 10.77 9.94
N SER A 653 -47.06 10.10 11.08
CA SER A 653 -47.06 8.64 11.11
C SER A 653 -48.28 8.07 10.35
N TYR A 654 -49.45 8.65 10.56
CA TYR A 654 -50.69 8.23 9.90
C TYR A 654 -50.66 8.47 8.37
N TYR A 655 -50.22 9.64 7.93
CA TYR A 655 -50.29 10.03 6.52
C TYR A 655 -49.07 9.59 5.70
N PHE A 656 -47.87 9.63 6.27
CA PHE A 656 -46.64 9.35 5.54
C PHE A 656 -46.06 7.98 5.90
N GLU A 657 -45.75 7.73 7.17
CA GLU A 657 -45.03 6.51 7.59
C GLU A 657 -45.78 5.22 7.23
N GLN A 658 -47.09 5.17 7.47
CA GLN A 658 -47.91 4.00 7.13
C GLN A 658 -48.12 3.81 5.61
N ASN A 659 -47.93 4.87 4.82
CA ASN A 659 -48.28 4.87 3.39
C ASN A 659 -47.06 4.88 2.46
N ILE A 660 -45.84 5.09 2.95
CA ILE A 660 -44.62 5.22 2.12
C ILE A 660 -44.38 4.00 1.22
N ASP A 661 -44.58 2.79 1.75
CA ASP A 661 -44.46 1.54 0.98
C ASP A 661 -45.54 1.42 -0.08
N THR A 662 -46.76 1.86 0.24
CA THR A 662 -47.88 1.91 -0.70
C THR A 662 -47.59 2.90 -1.82
N PHE A 663 -47.01 4.07 -1.50
CA PHE A 663 -46.59 5.04 -2.49
C PHE A 663 -45.53 4.46 -3.44
N ARG A 664 -44.50 3.79 -2.91
CA ARG A 664 -43.45 3.15 -3.73
C ARG A 664 -43.96 2.00 -4.59
N LYS A 665 -44.97 1.24 -4.13
CA LYS A 665 -45.56 0.13 -4.90
C LYS A 665 -46.51 0.61 -6.00
N ASN A 666 -47.30 1.65 -5.72
CA ASN A 666 -48.37 2.09 -6.61
C ASN A 666 -47.94 3.17 -7.61
N PHE A 667 -46.91 3.96 -7.29
CA PHE A 667 -46.44 5.04 -8.14
C PHE A 667 -45.04 4.76 -8.69
N LYS A 668 -44.82 5.08 -9.96
CA LYS A 668 -43.49 5.08 -10.58
C LYS A 668 -42.94 6.50 -10.60
N PHE A 669 -41.78 6.68 -9.97
CA PHE A 669 -41.08 7.96 -9.98
C PHE A 669 -40.22 8.08 -11.24
N ILE A 670 -40.23 9.26 -11.88
CA ILE A 670 -39.40 9.56 -13.05
C ILE A 670 -37.92 9.66 -12.66
N CYS A 671 -37.65 10.19 -11.47
CA CYS A 671 -36.32 10.29 -10.88
C CYS A 671 -36.22 9.40 -9.62
N PRO A 672 -35.04 8.84 -9.31
CA PRO A 672 -34.85 8.12 -8.08
C PRO A 672 -35.01 9.07 -6.89
N MET A 673 -35.98 8.78 -6.02
CA MET A 673 -36.27 9.55 -4.81
C MET A 673 -35.94 8.71 -3.58
N ASN A 674 -35.20 9.30 -2.64
CA ASN A 674 -34.92 8.69 -1.34
C ASN A 674 -36.03 9.08 -0.35
N ASP A 675 -36.29 8.23 0.65
CA ASP A 675 -37.37 8.50 1.60
C ASP A 675 -37.15 9.80 2.36
N ILE A 676 -35.90 10.07 2.75
CA ILE A 676 -35.52 11.30 3.44
C ILE A 676 -35.81 12.56 2.63
N ALA A 677 -35.73 12.51 1.29
CA ALA A 677 -36.03 13.68 0.46
C ALA A 677 -37.51 14.08 0.56
N PHE A 678 -38.42 13.10 0.66
CA PHE A 678 -39.83 13.40 0.92
C PHE A 678 -40.03 13.99 2.31
N VAL A 679 -39.36 13.42 3.33
CA VAL A 679 -39.46 13.91 4.71
C VAL A 679 -38.93 15.33 4.85
N GLU A 680 -37.74 15.61 4.30
CA GLU A 680 -37.15 16.95 4.26
C GLU A 680 -38.07 17.93 3.54
N SER A 681 -38.67 17.54 2.40
CA SER A 681 -39.60 18.39 1.68
C SER A 681 -40.84 18.72 2.52
N ILE A 682 -41.43 17.74 3.20
CA ILE A 682 -42.58 17.95 4.10
C ILE A 682 -42.21 18.90 5.25
N CYS A 683 -41.04 18.69 5.87
CA CYS A 683 -40.55 19.55 6.95
C CYS A 683 -40.34 20.99 6.46
N CYS A 684 -39.70 21.17 5.31
CA CYS A 684 -39.51 22.49 4.67
C CYS A 684 -40.84 23.18 4.35
N PHE A 685 -41.85 22.45 3.87
CA PHE A 685 -43.18 23.03 3.64
C PHE A 685 -43.83 23.52 4.93
N ILE A 686 -43.68 22.77 6.02
CA ILE A 686 -44.21 23.17 7.32
C ILE A 686 -43.46 24.39 7.86
N ASP A 687 -42.13 24.39 7.77
CA ASP A 687 -41.31 25.55 8.18
C ASP A 687 -41.66 26.82 7.38
N ALA A 688 -42.09 26.68 6.13
CA ALA A 688 -42.56 27.81 5.31
C ALA A 688 -43.99 28.27 5.65
N MET A 689 -44.79 27.42 6.29
CA MET A 689 -46.16 27.71 6.71
C MET A 689 -46.27 28.24 8.15
N LEU A 690 -45.26 27.93 8.98
CA LEU A 690 -45.06 28.48 10.33
C LEU A 690 -44.45 29.87 10.27
#